data_AF-A0AAW2N570-F1
#
_entry.id   AF-A0AAW2N570-F1
#
_cell.length_a   1.000
_cell.length_b   1.000
_cell.length_c   1.000
_cell.angle_alpha   90.00
_cell.angle_beta   90.00
_cell.angle_gamma   90.00
#
_symmetry.space_group_name_H-M   'P 1'
#
loop_
_entity.id
_entity.type
_entity.pdbx_description
1 polymer ?
#
loop_
_entity_poly.entity_id
_entity_poly.type
_entity_poly.pdbx_seq_one_letter_code
_entity_poly.pdbx_strand_id
1 'polypeptide(L)'
;MYFNGYYHLFYQYNPKGAVWGNIVWAHSVSKDLINWKKVEHAIYPSKPFDKYGCWSGSATVLPGNKPVILYTGIVDDKQTQVQNYAVPANVSDPYLRVWIKPDNNPLIVADNEVNKTAFRDPTTAWLGKDGQWRTTIGGRSYNTGMSFLYKSKDFMHWTKVKHPLHSTDGTGNWECPDFFPVQVNGKNGLDASAKGPNVKYVFKVSLDVTRYEYYTIGAYDAENDKYIPDKDMVDGWNGLRLDYGNFYASKSFFDPSKNRRILWGWANESDTTDNDVQKGWAGIQLIPRTMVLDPNGKQLLQWPVEELETLRGKKVELSNQKLAMGEKVEIKGITAAQADVDVTFSFHSLDKAEPFDPSWDRYDAQKLCSQKGSTVKGGLGPFGLLTLASENLEEYTPVFFRVFKAHDNKHQVLMCSDASRSTLMSGKSSMKDGKDAYRPSFAGFINVELKDKKIPLRSLADVDVTFTFRSLDKAEPFDPSWDRYDGQKICSQRGSTVEGGLGPFGLLTLASENLEEYTPVFFRIFKAEDNKHVVLMCSDASRSTLKDGETSMKDGKDAYRPSFAGFVDIDLKDMKIGLRSLIDNSVVESFAEGGKTCITSRVYPTLAIHDKAHLYAFNNGTEPVRIESLSAWTMVKPVNMNG
;
A
#
# COMPACT_ATOMS: atom_id res chain seq x y z
N MET A 1 15.21 -7.90 -2.26
CA MET A 1 16.03 -9.04 -2.76
C MET A 1 15.80 -10.27 -1.91
N TYR A 2 16.16 -11.46 -2.39
CA TYR A 2 16.25 -12.68 -1.56
C TYR A 2 17.72 -13.07 -1.40
N PHE A 3 18.15 -13.37 -0.17
CA PHE A 3 19.51 -13.77 0.14
C PHE A 3 19.54 -14.73 1.33
N ASN A 4 20.22 -15.87 1.18
CA ASN A 4 20.44 -16.87 2.24
C ASN A 4 19.21 -17.22 3.11
N GLY A 5 18.04 -17.43 2.49
CA GLY A 5 16.83 -17.80 3.22
C GLY A 5 15.97 -16.64 3.70
N TYR A 6 16.35 -15.40 3.43
CA TYR A 6 15.64 -14.20 3.86
C TYR A 6 15.30 -13.29 2.68
N TYR A 7 14.10 -12.74 2.70
CA TYR A 7 13.72 -11.59 1.92
C TYR A 7 14.18 -10.32 2.63
N HIS A 8 14.87 -9.44 1.92
CA HIS A 8 15.31 -8.13 2.41
C HIS A 8 14.54 -7.04 1.66
N LEU A 9 13.87 -6.18 2.41
CA LEU A 9 13.22 -4.97 1.95
C LEU A 9 13.96 -3.76 2.52
N PHE A 10 14.39 -2.88 1.62
CA PHE A 10 14.93 -1.57 1.97
C PHE A 10 13.98 -0.51 1.42
N TYR A 11 13.79 0.58 2.15
CA TYR A 11 12.83 1.62 1.78
C TYR A 11 13.32 3.00 2.23
N GLN A 12 13.02 4.01 1.42
CA GLN A 12 13.24 5.40 1.83
C GLN A 12 12.41 5.70 3.07
N TYR A 13 13.06 6.21 4.10
CA TYR A 13 12.46 6.48 5.40
C TYR A 13 12.99 7.80 5.95
N ASN A 14 12.10 8.60 6.57
CA ASN A 14 12.49 9.76 7.36
C ASN A 14 12.49 9.37 8.85
N PRO A 15 13.66 9.29 9.51
CA PRO A 15 13.72 8.94 10.93
C PRO A 15 13.16 10.01 11.88
N LYS A 16 12.82 11.20 11.37
CA LYS A 16 12.51 12.39 12.16
C LYS A 16 11.10 12.96 11.92
N GLY A 17 10.28 12.33 11.08
CA GLY A 17 8.92 12.81 10.85
C GLY A 17 8.16 12.08 9.77
N ALA A 18 6.87 12.41 9.65
CA ALA A 18 5.92 11.83 8.70
C ALA A 18 5.96 12.48 7.31
N VAL A 19 6.81 13.49 7.09
CA VAL A 19 6.98 14.18 5.80
C VAL A 19 8.32 13.84 5.16
N TRP A 20 8.46 14.06 3.86
CA TRP A 20 9.72 13.77 3.17
C TRP A 20 10.87 14.65 3.69
N GLY A 21 12.01 14.03 4.01
CA GLY A 21 13.22 14.71 4.50
C GLY A 21 14.16 13.75 5.24
N ASN A 22 15.44 14.10 5.41
CA ASN A 22 16.44 13.28 6.12
C ASN A 22 16.49 11.80 5.66
N ILE A 23 16.32 11.55 4.35
CA ILE A 23 16.06 10.21 3.83
C ILE A 23 17.23 9.26 4.07
N VAL A 24 16.90 8.11 4.66
CA VAL A 24 17.75 6.93 4.84
C VAL A 24 17.09 5.70 4.22
N TRP A 25 17.84 4.61 4.10
CA TRP A 25 17.30 3.28 3.81
C TRP A 25 17.06 2.55 5.12
N ALA A 26 15.80 2.56 5.57
CA ALA A 26 15.37 1.63 6.59
C ALA A 26 15.35 0.21 6.01
N HIS A 27 15.46 -0.79 6.89
CA HIS A 27 15.68 -2.17 6.49
C HIS A 27 14.81 -3.12 7.32
N SER A 28 14.21 -4.08 6.63
CA SER A 28 13.46 -5.16 7.25
C SER A 28 13.67 -6.47 6.53
N VAL A 29 13.56 -7.56 7.29
CA VAL A 29 13.77 -8.92 6.80
C VAL A 29 12.56 -9.80 7.06
N SER A 30 12.29 -10.71 6.15
CA SER A 30 11.16 -11.65 6.22
C SER A 30 11.56 -13.03 5.70
N LYS A 31 10.82 -14.07 6.08
CA LYS A 31 10.93 -15.42 5.49
C LYS A 31 9.82 -15.73 4.50
N ASP A 32 8.77 -14.92 4.46
CA ASP A 32 7.51 -15.22 3.77
C ASP A 32 6.92 -14.01 3.04
N LEU A 33 7.62 -12.88 3.01
CA LEU A 33 7.16 -11.59 2.46
C LEU A 33 5.97 -10.94 3.19
N ILE A 34 5.48 -11.54 4.27
CA ILE A 34 4.31 -11.08 5.03
C ILE A 34 4.70 -10.64 6.44
N ASN A 35 5.48 -11.47 7.14
CA ASN A 35 5.94 -11.22 8.49
C ASN A 35 7.31 -10.56 8.45
N TRP A 36 7.39 -9.30 8.89
CA TRP A 36 8.59 -8.48 8.77
C TRP A 36 9.21 -8.18 10.13
N LYS A 37 10.52 -8.38 10.22
CA LYS A 37 11.34 -7.96 11.35
C LYS A 37 12.12 -6.72 10.94
N LYS A 38 11.83 -5.60 11.62
CA LYS A 38 12.66 -4.40 11.54
C LYS A 38 14.07 -4.72 12.04
N VAL A 39 15.06 -4.25 11.29
CA VAL A 39 16.47 -4.25 11.67
C VAL A 39 17.03 -2.83 11.56
N GLU A 40 18.32 -2.66 11.84
CA GLU A 40 19.01 -1.38 11.79
C GLU A 40 18.90 -0.73 10.40
N HIS A 41 18.92 0.61 10.35
CA HIS A 41 18.98 1.30 9.05
C HIS A 41 20.26 0.91 8.31
N ALA A 42 20.11 0.46 7.07
CA ALA A 42 21.21 -0.09 6.30
C ALA A 42 22.11 1.00 5.71
N ILE A 43 21.51 2.05 5.14
CA ILE A 43 22.23 3.12 4.43
C ILE A 43 21.69 4.47 4.91
N TYR A 44 22.58 5.34 5.38
CA TYR A 44 22.23 6.69 5.86
C TYR A 44 23.36 7.67 5.55
N PRO A 45 23.08 8.99 5.43
CA PRO A 45 24.12 9.99 5.16
C PRO A 45 25.27 9.90 6.15
N SER A 46 26.48 9.66 5.66
CA SER A 46 27.67 9.60 6.53
C SER A 46 28.99 9.91 5.84
N LYS A 47 28.99 10.10 4.51
CA LYS A 47 30.19 10.42 3.73
C LYS A 47 29.89 11.55 2.72
N PRO A 48 30.91 12.24 2.17
CA PRO A 48 30.69 13.37 1.26
C PRO A 48 29.78 13.05 0.06
N PHE A 49 29.85 11.83 -0.47
CA PHE A 49 29.09 11.39 -1.65
C PHE A 49 27.60 11.12 -1.38
N ASP A 50 27.14 11.18 -0.13
CA ASP A 50 25.73 11.03 0.24
C ASP A 50 25.31 11.92 1.42
N LYS A 51 26.09 12.98 1.68
CA LYS A 51 25.95 13.85 2.85
C LYS A 51 24.55 14.46 2.99
N TYR A 52 23.87 14.74 1.88
CA TYR A 52 22.57 15.40 1.86
C TYR A 52 21.40 14.42 1.66
N GLY A 53 21.66 13.12 1.48
CA GLY A 53 20.60 12.12 1.34
C GLY A 53 21.08 10.82 0.70
N CYS A 54 20.45 9.71 1.10
CA CYS A 54 20.60 8.40 0.48
C CYS A 54 19.29 8.02 -0.22
N TRP A 55 19.17 8.35 -1.51
CA TRP A 55 17.99 8.10 -2.32
C TRP A 55 17.96 6.68 -2.89
N SER A 56 16.96 6.39 -3.71
CA SER A 56 16.62 5.03 -4.17
C SER A 56 17.73 4.37 -4.98
N GLY A 57 17.56 3.05 -5.17
CA GLY A 57 18.54 2.18 -5.77
C GLY A 57 18.06 0.74 -5.78
N SER A 58 18.95 -0.19 -6.12
CA SER A 58 18.62 -1.60 -6.28
C SER A 58 19.75 -2.50 -5.80
N ALA A 59 19.40 -3.73 -5.42
CA ALA A 59 20.37 -4.74 -5.02
C ALA A 59 20.65 -5.73 -6.16
N THR A 60 21.91 -6.09 -6.35
CA THR A 60 22.37 -7.14 -7.26
C THR A 60 23.11 -8.20 -6.44
N VAL A 61 22.86 -9.48 -6.70
CA VAL A 61 23.66 -10.57 -6.10
C VAL A 61 24.69 -11.02 -7.12
N LEU A 62 25.95 -10.67 -6.90
CA LEU A 62 27.06 -11.04 -7.78
C LEU A 62 27.44 -12.52 -7.62
N PRO A 63 28.11 -13.13 -8.62
CA PRO A 63 28.68 -14.45 -8.52
C PRO A 63 29.50 -14.65 -7.23
N GLY A 64 29.39 -15.84 -6.64
CA GLY A 64 29.98 -16.14 -5.33
C GLY A 64 29.16 -15.62 -4.14
N ASN A 65 27.85 -15.39 -4.33
CA ASN A 65 26.90 -15.02 -3.28
C ASN A 65 27.25 -13.69 -2.59
N LYS A 66 27.58 -12.67 -3.39
CA LYS A 66 28.00 -11.35 -2.90
C LYS A 66 26.94 -10.30 -3.22
N PRO A 67 26.05 -9.95 -2.27
CA PRO A 67 25.05 -8.93 -2.51
C PRO A 67 25.71 -7.54 -2.46
N VAL A 68 25.34 -6.69 -3.41
CA VAL A 68 25.78 -5.29 -3.52
C VAL A 68 24.56 -4.42 -3.79
N ILE A 69 24.52 -3.24 -3.19
CA ILE A 69 23.50 -2.23 -3.47
C ILE A 69 24.16 -1.14 -4.30
N LEU A 70 23.53 -0.76 -5.41
CA LEU A 70 23.77 0.52 -6.08
C LEU A 70 22.65 1.49 -5.65
N TYR A 71 22.99 2.71 -5.26
CA TYR A 71 22.03 3.72 -4.82
C TYR A 71 22.46 5.14 -5.17
N THR A 72 21.51 6.06 -5.24
CA THR A 72 21.80 7.47 -5.48
C THR A 72 22.11 8.21 -4.19
N GLY A 73 23.27 8.87 -4.10
CA GLY A 73 23.59 9.81 -3.02
C GLY A 73 23.47 11.26 -3.47
N ILE A 74 23.17 12.14 -2.51
CA ILE A 74 23.11 13.59 -2.73
C ILE A 74 24.32 14.26 -2.08
N VAL A 75 25.09 15.01 -2.87
CA VAL A 75 26.40 15.53 -2.44
C VAL A 75 26.36 16.98 -1.95
N ASP A 76 25.40 17.78 -2.42
CA ASP A 76 25.29 19.21 -2.12
C ASP A 76 23.82 19.68 -2.00
N ASP A 77 23.64 20.93 -1.56
CA ASP A 77 22.35 21.61 -1.45
C ASP A 77 21.68 21.88 -2.81
N LYS A 78 22.45 21.83 -3.89
CA LYS A 78 21.97 21.89 -5.28
C LYS A 78 21.41 20.56 -5.79
N GLN A 79 21.30 19.56 -4.91
CA GLN A 79 20.80 18.22 -5.21
C GLN A 79 21.58 17.52 -6.33
N THR A 80 22.90 17.71 -6.39
CA THR A 80 23.76 16.95 -7.30
C THR A 80 23.69 15.45 -6.94
N GLN A 81 23.22 14.64 -7.89
CA GLN A 81 23.00 13.20 -7.75
C GLN A 81 24.20 12.40 -8.30
N VAL A 82 24.67 11.43 -7.51
CA VAL A 82 25.77 10.51 -7.87
C VAL A 82 25.40 9.08 -7.52
N GLN A 83 25.96 8.09 -8.21
CA GLN A 83 25.68 6.68 -7.92
C GLN A 83 26.80 6.06 -7.10
N ASN A 84 26.40 5.52 -5.95
CA ASN A 84 27.26 4.91 -4.96
C ASN A 84 26.99 3.41 -4.87
N TYR A 85 27.90 2.68 -4.25
CA TYR A 85 27.67 1.29 -3.85
C TYR A 85 27.87 1.06 -2.35
N ALA A 86 27.17 0.07 -1.85
CA ALA A 86 27.33 -0.47 -0.50
C ALA A 86 27.39 -2.00 -0.53
N VAL A 87 28.15 -2.58 0.39
CA VAL A 87 28.31 -4.03 0.56
C VAL A 87 28.08 -4.41 2.03
N PRO A 88 27.56 -5.61 2.35
CA PRO A 88 27.43 -6.01 3.75
C PRO A 88 28.79 -6.12 4.43
N ALA A 89 28.89 -5.66 5.68
CA ALA A 89 30.07 -5.85 6.51
C ALA A 89 30.32 -7.33 6.84
N ASN A 90 29.24 -8.11 6.96
CA ASN A 90 29.30 -9.54 7.23
C ASN A 90 28.23 -10.26 6.40
N VAL A 91 28.65 -10.92 5.31
CA VAL A 91 27.76 -11.72 4.45
C VAL A 91 27.21 -12.98 5.13
N SER A 92 27.80 -13.39 6.25
CA SER A 92 27.30 -14.52 7.06
C SER A 92 26.21 -14.09 8.05
N ASP A 93 25.99 -12.79 8.25
CA ASP A 93 24.84 -12.29 9.01
C ASP A 93 23.57 -12.52 8.18
N PRO A 94 22.65 -13.41 8.56
CA PRO A 94 21.46 -13.72 7.76
C PRO A 94 20.58 -12.49 7.53
N TYR A 95 20.70 -11.47 8.38
CA TYR A 95 19.92 -10.24 8.28
C TYR A 95 20.65 -9.12 7.55
N LEU A 96 21.94 -9.26 7.23
CA LEU A 96 22.76 -8.24 6.56
C LEU A 96 22.58 -6.85 7.19
N ARG A 97 22.73 -6.73 8.51
CA ARG A 97 22.35 -5.52 9.25
C ARG A 97 23.25 -4.32 8.98
N VAL A 98 24.55 -4.57 8.81
CA VAL A 98 25.56 -3.52 8.68
C VAL A 98 26.07 -3.48 7.24
N TRP A 99 26.00 -2.31 6.61
CA TRP A 99 26.49 -2.07 5.26
C TRP A 99 27.65 -1.08 5.27
N ILE A 100 28.72 -1.45 4.58
CA ILE A 100 29.90 -0.62 4.37
C ILE A 100 29.70 0.14 3.06
N LYS A 101 29.89 1.46 3.12
CA LYS A 101 29.99 2.34 1.96
C LYS A 101 31.46 2.66 1.72
N PRO A 102 32.14 2.04 0.73
CA PRO A 102 33.58 2.21 0.57
C PRO A 102 33.98 3.63 0.15
N ASP A 103 35.23 4.01 0.40
CA ASP A 103 35.75 5.37 0.17
C ASP A 103 36.00 5.71 -1.30
N ASN A 104 36.01 4.71 -2.18
CA ASN A 104 36.11 4.91 -3.63
C ASN A 104 34.77 5.28 -4.29
N ASN A 105 33.74 5.62 -3.50
CA ASN A 105 32.51 6.22 -3.98
C ASN A 105 32.70 7.73 -4.29
N PRO A 106 31.91 8.29 -5.23
CA PRO A 106 30.90 7.63 -6.06
C PRO A 106 31.51 6.81 -7.20
N LEU A 107 30.81 5.76 -7.65
CA LEU A 107 31.22 4.96 -8.81
C LEU A 107 30.84 5.61 -10.14
N ILE A 108 29.71 6.31 -10.18
CA ILE A 108 29.19 6.94 -11.40
C ILE A 108 28.79 8.38 -11.07
N VAL A 109 29.35 9.31 -11.84
CA VAL A 109 29.03 10.74 -11.79
C VAL A 109 28.48 11.15 -13.16
N ALA A 110 27.50 12.06 -13.17
CA ALA A 110 26.99 12.66 -14.40
C ALA A 110 28.13 13.38 -15.15
N ASP A 111 28.30 13.08 -16.44
CA ASP A 111 29.19 13.83 -17.31
C ASP A 111 28.53 15.15 -17.77
N ASN A 112 29.21 15.91 -18.62
CA ASN A 112 28.71 17.21 -19.11
C ASN A 112 27.44 17.10 -19.97
N GLU A 113 27.07 15.90 -20.43
CA GLU A 113 25.87 15.66 -21.25
C GLU A 113 24.67 15.21 -20.40
N VAL A 114 24.90 14.83 -19.14
CA VAL A 114 23.86 14.34 -18.23
C VAL A 114 23.49 15.43 -17.22
N ASN A 115 22.19 15.69 -17.08
CA ASN A 115 21.71 16.60 -16.06
C ASN A 115 21.90 15.99 -14.66
N LYS A 116 22.86 16.52 -13.90
CA LYS A 116 23.22 16.03 -12.56
C LYS A 116 22.13 16.14 -11.49
N THR A 117 21.02 16.86 -11.74
CA THR A 117 19.85 16.90 -10.83
C THR A 117 18.70 16.00 -11.30
N ALA A 118 18.90 15.30 -12.40
CA ALA A 118 17.97 14.37 -13.03
C ALA A 118 18.74 13.11 -13.47
N PHE A 119 19.36 12.43 -12.51
CA PHE A 119 20.24 11.28 -12.71
C PHE A 119 20.23 10.38 -11.47
N ARG A 120 19.23 9.49 -11.36
CA ARG A 120 18.98 8.72 -10.13
C ARG A 120 18.39 7.34 -10.36
N ASP A 121 18.36 6.57 -9.27
CA ASP A 121 17.68 5.29 -9.12
C ASP A 121 18.27 4.16 -9.99
N PRO A 122 19.54 3.76 -9.75
CA PRO A 122 20.18 2.68 -10.50
C PRO A 122 19.39 1.37 -10.36
N THR A 123 19.24 0.65 -11.48
CA THR A 123 18.52 -0.63 -11.54
C THR A 123 19.30 -1.77 -10.89
N THR A 124 18.65 -2.92 -10.71
CA THR A 124 19.37 -4.19 -10.57
C THR A 124 20.21 -4.39 -11.82
N ALA A 125 21.47 -4.77 -11.67
CA ALA A 125 22.37 -4.97 -12.79
C ALA A 125 22.20 -6.37 -13.40
N TRP A 126 22.44 -6.50 -14.70
CA TRP A 126 22.41 -7.78 -15.42
C TRP A 126 23.73 -8.06 -16.13
N LEU A 127 24.11 -9.34 -16.20
CA LEU A 127 25.36 -9.78 -16.84
C LEU A 127 25.09 -10.17 -18.30
N GLY A 128 25.71 -9.45 -19.23
CA GLY A 128 25.57 -9.74 -20.66
C GLY A 128 26.42 -10.92 -21.14
N LYS A 129 26.21 -11.33 -22.39
CA LYS A 129 26.92 -12.48 -23.01
C LYS A 129 28.43 -12.25 -23.18
N ASP A 130 28.84 -10.99 -23.29
CA ASP A 130 30.24 -10.54 -23.36
C ASP A 130 30.94 -10.52 -21.98
N GLY A 131 30.28 -10.99 -20.91
CA GLY A 131 30.82 -11.02 -19.56
C GLY A 131 30.88 -9.66 -18.86
N GLN A 132 30.16 -8.66 -19.37
CA GLN A 132 30.08 -7.32 -18.77
C GLN A 132 28.73 -7.08 -18.08
N TRP A 133 28.74 -6.49 -16.91
CA TRP A 133 27.55 -5.98 -16.24
C TRP A 133 27.00 -4.78 -16.97
N ARG A 134 25.67 -4.65 -16.97
CA ARG A 134 24.93 -3.44 -17.32
C ARG A 134 24.12 -2.99 -16.13
N THR A 135 23.97 -1.68 -15.99
CA THR A 135 22.95 -1.05 -15.15
C THR A 135 22.42 0.16 -15.90
N THR A 136 21.17 0.54 -15.64
CA THR A 136 20.64 1.81 -16.14
C THR A 136 20.25 2.74 -14.99
N ILE A 137 20.23 4.04 -15.27
CA ILE A 137 19.94 5.12 -14.32
C ILE A 137 18.91 6.04 -14.98
N GLY A 138 17.85 6.37 -14.24
CA GLY A 138 16.77 7.22 -14.71
C GLY A 138 17.17 8.69 -14.75
N GLY A 139 16.61 9.42 -15.70
CA GLY A 139 16.81 10.85 -15.80
C GLY A 139 16.09 11.47 -16.98
N ARG A 140 16.59 12.62 -17.43
CA ARG A 140 16.13 13.28 -18.65
C ARG A 140 17.21 14.06 -19.37
N SER A 141 17.01 14.24 -20.67
CA SER A 141 17.66 15.28 -21.47
C SER A 141 16.57 16.24 -21.95
N TYR A 142 16.59 17.50 -21.51
CA TYR A 142 15.50 18.46 -21.71
C TYR A 142 14.13 17.91 -21.27
N ASN A 143 13.25 17.58 -22.21
CA ASN A 143 11.93 16.98 -21.95
C ASN A 143 11.85 15.48 -22.29
N THR A 144 12.93 14.91 -22.81
CA THR A 144 13.06 13.50 -23.16
C THR A 144 13.48 12.69 -21.94
N GLY A 145 12.65 11.73 -21.54
CA GLY A 145 12.98 10.76 -20.49
C GLY A 145 14.08 9.82 -20.96
N MET A 146 15.04 9.55 -20.08
CA MET A 146 16.27 8.83 -20.42
C MET A 146 16.51 7.66 -19.47
N SER A 147 16.93 6.54 -20.04
CA SER A 147 17.50 5.39 -19.34
C SER A 147 19.00 5.30 -19.66
N PHE A 148 19.83 6.00 -18.87
CA PHE A 148 21.27 6.09 -19.13
C PHE A 148 21.96 4.77 -18.83
N LEU A 149 22.49 4.12 -19.86
CA LEU A 149 23.12 2.80 -19.77
C LEU A 149 24.60 2.90 -19.43
N TYR A 150 25.05 2.07 -18.49
CA TYR A 150 26.46 1.93 -18.11
C TYR A 150 26.89 0.47 -18.16
N LYS A 151 28.16 0.22 -18.51
CA LYS A 151 28.78 -1.10 -18.54
C LYS A 151 29.98 -1.19 -17.59
N SER A 152 30.19 -2.37 -17.00
CA SER A 152 31.36 -2.65 -16.17
C SER A 152 31.80 -4.11 -16.27
N LYS A 153 33.11 -4.37 -16.26
CA LYS A 153 33.67 -5.74 -16.20
C LYS A 153 33.74 -6.27 -14.77
N ASP A 154 33.97 -5.39 -13.80
CA ASP A 154 34.33 -5.72 -12.43
C ASP A 154 33.32 -5.21 -11.38
N PHE A 155 32.24 -4.57 -11.84
CA PHE A 155 31.23 -3.88 -11.02
C PHE A 155 31.74 -2.59 -10.33
N MET A 156 33.00 -2.22 -10.56
CA MET A 156 33.66 -1.09 -9.91
C MET A 156 33.86 0.07 -10.88
N HIS A 157 34.38 -0.21 -12.07
CA HIS A 157 34.62 0.80 -13.09
C HIS A 157 33.50 0.76 -14.12
N TRP A 158 32.66 1.80 -14.09
CA TRP A 158 31.49 1.91 -14.96
C TRP A 158 31.74 2.92 -16.07
N THR A 159 31.50 2.52 -17.31
CA THR A 159 31.62 3.38 -18.50
C THR A 159 30.24 3.61 -19.10
N LYS A 160 29.88 4.89 -19.30
CA LYS A 160 28.63 5.28 -19.97
C LYS A 160 28.63 4.76 -21.41
N VAL A 161 27.53 4.15 -21.82
CA VAL A 161 27.30 3.78 -23.23
C VAL A 161 26.82 5.04 -23.98
N LYS A 162 27.28 5.23 -25.22
CA LYS A 162 27.03 6.46 -26.00
C LYS A 162 25.53 6.74 -26.19
N HIS A 163 24.71 5.70 -26.33
CA HIS A 163 23.26 5.80 -26.41
C HIS A 163 22.62 5.28 -25.12
N PRO A 164 21.41 5.78 -24.76
CA PRO A 164 20.65 5.19 -23.67
C PRO A 164 20.21 3.75 -24.01
N LEU A 165 19.77 3.01 -22.99
CA LEU A 165 19.07 1.75 -23.22
C LEU A 165 17.75 1.98 -23.96
N HIS A 166 17.02 3.02 -23.52
CA HIS A 166 15.76 3.49 -24.10
C HIS A 166 15.53 4.96 -23.73
N SER A 167 14.72 5.67 -24.52
CA SER A 167 14.36 7.07 -24.28
C SER A 167 13.11 7.46 -25.06
N THR A 168 12.28 8.32 -24.49
CA THR A 168 11.05 8.81 -25.15
C THR A 168 10.85 10.29 -24.90
N ASP A 169 10.63 11.04 -25.98
CA ASP A 169 10.37 12.47 -25.91
C ASP A 169 9.01 12.79 -25.28
N GLY A 170 8.90 13.97 -24.65
CA GLY A 170 7.65 14.41 -24.03
C GLY A 170 7.32 13.80 -22.67
N THR A 171 8.07 12.78 -22.21
CA THR A 171 7.74 12.01 -20.99
C THR A 171 8.36 12.59 -19.69
N GLY A 172 9.18 13.64 -19.80
CA GLY A 172 9.78 14.30 -18.65
C GLY A 172 10.85 13.46 -17.97
N ASN A 173 11.00 13.61 -16.64
CA ASN A 173 12.00 12.84 -15.89
C ASN A 173 11.55 11.40 -15.63
N TRP A 174 12.41 10.43 -15.98
CA TRP A 174 12.21 9.03 -15.61
C TRP A 174 12.83 8.73 -14.25
N GLU A 175 12.02 8.24 -13.33
CA GLU A 175 12.41 7.78 -12.00
C GLU A 175 12.30 6.26 -11.91
N CYS A 176 13.05 5.68 -10.98
CA CYS A 176 12.96 4.27 -10.60
C CYS A 176 12.79 3.31 -11.80
N PRO A 177 13.70 3.35 -12.80
CA PRO A 177 13.65 2.39 -13.88
C PRO A 177 13.76 0.97 -13.33
N ASP A 178 13.19 0.02 -14.07
CA ASP A 178 13.40 -1.40 -13.89
C ASP A 178 13.47 -2.07 -15.26
N PHE A 179 14.39 -3.02 -15.42
CA PHE A 179 14.61 -3.73 -16.67
C PHE A 179 14.86 -5.19 -16.40
N PHE A 180 13.97 -6.06 -16.87
CA PHE A 180 14.04 -7.47 -16.54
C PHE A 180 13.40 -8.37 -17.60
N PRO A 181 13.87 -9.63 -17.69
CA PRO A 181 13.27 -10.62 -18.59
C PRO A 181 12.01 -11.25 -18.00
N VAL A 182 11.10 -11.64 -18.89
CA VAL A 182 9.90 -12.44 -18.63
C VAL A 182 9.81 -13.61 -19.61
N GLN A 183 9.28 -14.73 -19.14
CA GLN A 183 9.15 -15.95 -19.95
C GLN A 183 7.88 -15.91 -20.81
N VAL A 184 8.00 -16.17 -22.10
CA VAL A 184 6.85 -16.35 -23.00
C VAL A 184 6.16 -17.67 -22.69
N ASN A 185 4.83 -17.63 -22.52
CA ASN A 185 4.00 -18.79 -22.14
C ASN A 185 4.48 -19.52 -20.85
N GLY A 186 5.15 -18.79 -19.96
CA GLY A 186 5.68 -19.32 -18.71
C GLY A 186 4.99 -18.71 -17.49
N LYS A 187 5.02 -19.45 -16.37
CA LYS A 187 4.54 -18.98 -15.06
C LYS A 187 5.66 -18.61 -14.10
N ASN A 188 6.92 -18.81 -14.51
CA ASN A 188 8.08 -18.56 -13.67
C ASN A 188 8.65 -17.17 -13.94
N GLY A 189 9.22 -16.58 -12.89
CA GLY A 189 10.11 -15.44 -13.00
C GLY A 189 11.47 -15.85 -13.54
N LEU A 190 12.20 -14.88 -14.08
CA LEU A 190 13.54 -15.09 -14.60
C LEU A 190 14.54 -14.18 -13.87
N ASP A 191 15.76 -14.67 -13.66
CA ASP A 191 16.89 -13.86 -13.21
C ASP A 191 17.13 -12.68 -14.16
N ALA A 192 17.64 -11.55 -13.67
CA ALA A 192 17.89 -10.36 -14.49
C ALA A 192 18.83 -10.62 -15.68
N SER A 193 19.73 -11.61 -15.56
CA SER A 193 20.68 -12.00 -16.61
C SER A 193 20.16 -13.13 -17.50
N ALA A 194 18.92 -13.59 -17.30
CA ALA A 194 18.34 -14.66 -18.09
C ALA A 194 18.16 -14.25 -19.56
N LYS A 195 18.35 -15.22 -20.45
CA LYS A 195 18.36 -15.04 -21.90
C LYS A 195 17.89 -16.32 -22.59
N GLY A 196 17.21 -16.18 -23.73
CA GLY A 196 16.74 -17.33 -24.49
C GLY A 196 15.76 -16.94 -25.59
N PRO A 197 15.38 -17.89 -26.47
CA PRO A 197 14.46 -17.64 -27.58
C PRO A 197 13.02 -17.33 -27.12
N ASN A 198 12.64 -17.76 -25.91
CA ASN A 198 11.30 -17.58 -25.34
C ASN A 198 11.31 -16.53 -24.21
N VAL A 199 12.12 -15.48 -24.38
CA VAL A 199 12.26 -14.39 -23.40
C VAL A 199 11.89 -13.08 -24.06
N LYS A 200 10.98 -12.33 -23.45
CA LYS A 200 10.80 -10.90 -23.69
C LYS A 200 11.37 -10.11 -22.52
N TYR A 201 11.54 -8.81 -22.71
CA TYR A 201 12.01 -7.90 -21.68
C TYR A 201 10.92 -6.88 -21.37
N VAL A 202 10.81 -6.55 -20.09
CA VAL A 202 9.98 -5.47 -19.60
C VAL A 202 10.89 -4.30 -19.28
N PHE A 203 10.55 -3.13 -19.82
CA PHE A 203 11.14 -1.88 -19.41
C PHE A 203 10.08 -1.04 -18.70
N LYS A 204 10.33 -0.73 -17.42
CA LYS A 204 9.42 0.02 -16.56
C LYS A 204 10.07 1.32 -16.11
N VAL A 205 9.28 2.39 -16.03
CA VAL A 205 9.68 3.69 -15.47
C VAL A 205 8.55 4.30 -14.65
N SER A 206 8.91 5.10 -13.65
CA SER A 206 7.99 5.98 -12.94
C SER A 206 8.13 7.38 -13.52
N LEU A 207 7.05 7.96 -14.05
CA LEU A 207 7.08 9.30 -14.66
C LEU A 207 6.82 10.36 -13.61
N ASP A 208 7.82 11.20 -13.34
CA ASP A 208 7.76 12.30 -12.36
C ASP A 208 6.58 13.24 -12.63
N VAL A 209 6.33 13.53 -13.92
CA VAL A 209 5.29 14.45 -14.38
C VAL A 209 3.86 13.95 -14.20
N THR A 210 3.64 12.64 -14.12
CA THR A 210 2.29 12.06 -13.99
C THR A 210 2.02 11.48 -12.61
N ARG A 211 3.07 11.20 -11.84
CA ARG A 211 3.01 10.41 -10.60
C ARG A 211 2.40 9.01 -10.79
N TYR A 212 2.50 8.48 -12.01
CA TYR A 212 2.20 7.08 -12.36
C TYR A 212 3.44 6.38 -12.91
N GLU A 213 3.35 5.06 -12.95
CA GLU A 213 4.36 4.21 -13.55
C GLU A 213 3.83 3.45 -14.76
N TYR A 214 4.73 3.28 -15.72
CA TYR A 214 4.41 2.70 -17.02
C TYR A 214 5.44 1.64 -17.36
N TYR A 215 5.02 0.66 -18.13
CA TYR A 215 5.92 -0.32 -18.68
C TYR A 215 5.59 -0.63 -20.13
N THR A 216 6.61 -1.07 -20.85
CA THR A 216 6.48 -1.67 -22.16
C THR A 216 7.10 -3.06 -22.16
N ILE A 217 6.66 -3.90 -23.09
CA ILE A 217 7.22 -5.24 -23.33
C ILE A 217 7.92 -5.21 -24.69
N GLY A 218 9.08 -5.85 -24.81
CA GLY A 218 9.82 -5.86 -26.07
C GLY A 218 10.99 -6.82 -26.10
N ALA A 219 11.87 -6.60 -27.08
CA ALA A 219 13.11 -7.32 -27.26
C ALA A 219 14.29 -6.53 -26.69
N TYR A 220 15.32 -7.25 -26.25
CA TYR A 220 16.62 -6.67 -25.91
C TYR A 220 17.65 -7.12 -26.95
N ASP A 221 18.11 -6.16 -27.75
CA ASP A 221 19.25 -6.34 -28.64
C ASP A 221 20.53 -6.26 -27.79
N ALA A 222 21.02 -7.43 -27.37
CA ALA A 222 22.21 -7.55 -26.53
C ALA A 222 23.52 -7.25 -27.28
N GLU A 223 23.52 -7.21 -28.61
CA GLU A 223 24.71 -6.87 -29.41
C GLU A 223 24.90 -5.35 -29.45
N ASN A 224 23.80 -4.62 -29.67
CA ASN A 224 23.79 -3.16 -29.70
C ASN A 224 23.40 -2.51 -28.36
N ASP A 225 23.18 -3.29 -27.31
CA ASP A 225 22.82 -2.82 -25.97
C ASP A 225 21.59 -1.89 -25.97
N LYS A 226 20.56 -2.27 -26.74
CA LYS A 226 19.34 -1.45 -26.95
C LYS A 226 18.06 -2.23 -26.66
N TYR A 227 17.13 -1.60 -25.95
CA TYR A 227 15.78 -2.11 -25.79
C TYR A 227 14.89 -1.64 -26.94
N ILE A 228 14.06 -2.54 -27.45
CA ILE A 228 13.16 -2.31 -28.58
C ILE A 228 11.77 -2.76 -28.16
N PRO A 229 10.87 -1.83 -27.80
CA PRO A 229 9.48 -2.15 -27.50
C PRO A 229 8.81 -2.93 -28.64
N ASP A 230 7.92 -3.85 -28.32
CA ASP A 230 7.07 -4.50 -29.30
C ASP A 230 6.17 -3.48 -30.02
N LYS A 231 5.70 -3.87 -31.21
CA LYS A 231 4.71 -3.10 -31.95
C LYS A 231 3.49 -2.85 -31.06
N ASP A 232 3.00 -1.60 -31.08
CA ASP A 232 1.84 -1.11 -30.31
C ASP A 232 2.10 -0.85 -28.81
N MET A 233 3.33 -1.02 -28.33
CA MET A 233 3.72 -0.56 -26.99
C MET A 233 4.00 0.93 -26.98
N VAL A 234 3.37 1.65 -26.05
CA VAL A 234 3.50 3.10 -25.91
C VAL A 234 4.22 3.44 -24.62
N ASP A 235 5.27 4.24 -24.70
CA ASP A 235 5.90 4.83 -23.52
C ASP A 235 5.13 6.09 -23.07
N GLY A 236 4.81 6.18 -21.79
CA GLY A 236 4.17 7.36 -21.19
C GLY A 236 2.64 7.27 -21.11
N TRP A 237 1.95 8.41 -21.13
CA TRP A 237 0.55 8.56 -20.67
C TRP A 237 -0.46 7.49 -21.14
N ASN A 238 -0.34 7.04 -22.39
CA ASN A 238 -1.25 6.06 -23.00
C ASN A 238 -0.71 4.62 -22.93
N GLY A 239 0.39 4.41 -22.21
CA GLY A 239 1.04 3.12 -22.03
C GLY A 239 0.39 2.26 -20.94
N LEU A 240 0.83 1.02 -20.86
CA LEU A 240 0.40 0.09 -19.82
C LEU A 240 0.97 0.51 -18.46
N ARG A 241 0.16 0.36 -17.41
CA ARG A 241 0.56 0.60 -16.02
C ARG A 241 0.56 -0.70 -15.24
N LEU A 242 1.46 -0.82 -14.26
CA LEU A 242 1.41 -1.95 -13.33
C LEU A 242 0.19 -1.82 -12.40
N ASP A 243 -0.20 -0.60 -12.07
CA ASP A 243 -1.41 -0.34 -11.29
C ASP A 243 -1.99 1.00 -11.75
N TYR A 244 -3.32 1.05 -11.91
CA TYR A 244 -4.01 2.22 -12.43
C TYR A 244 -4.48 3.19 -11.33
N GLY A 245 -4.08 2.95 -10.08
CA GLY A 245 -4.40 3.78 -8.92
C GLY A 245 -3.18 4.43 -8.25
N ASN A 246 -3.22 4.55 -6.91
CA ASN A 246 -2.13 5.09 -6.10
C ASN A 246 -1.01 4.05 -5.95
N PHE A 247 -0.05 4.09 -6.87
CA PHE A 247 1.04 3.15 -6.96
C PHE A 247 2.24 3.81 -7.66
N TYR A 248 3.38 3.88 -6.97
CA TYR A 248 4.56 4.56 -7.48
C TYR A 248 5.87 3.94 -7.04
N ALA A 249 6.95 4.37 -7.69
CA ALA A 249 8.33 3.97 -7.41
C ALA A 249 8.52 2.45 -7.32
N SER A 250 7.73 1.68 -8.08
CA SER A 250 7.79 0.22 -7.97
C SER A 250 9.14 -0.35 -8.40
N LYS A 251 9.48 -1.48 -7.81
CA LYS A 251 10.72 -2.19 -8.09
C LYS A 251 10.54 -3.68 -7.92
N SER A 252 11.04 -4.44 -8.89
CA SER A 252 10.96 -5.89 -8.85
C SER A 252 12.30 -6.53 -8.47
N PHE A 253 12.22 -7.76 -7.98
CA PHE A 253 13.39 -8.64 -7.83
C PHE A 253 13.03 -10.08 -8.20
N PHE A 254 14.04 -10.85 -8.60
CA PHE A 254 13.88 -12.28 -8.81
C PHE A 254 14.05 -13.03 -7.48
N ASP A 255 13.06 -13.86 -7.15
CA ASP A 255 13.09 -14.80 -6.04
C ASP A 255 13.55 -16.18 -6.56
N PRO A 256 14.83 -16.55 -6.38
CA PRO A 256 15.34 -17.83 -6.85
C PRO A 256 14.82 -19.01 -6.03
N SER A 257 14.29 -18.79 -4.82
CA SER A 257 13.79 -19.89 -3.98
C SER A 257 12.50 -20.50 -4.50
N LYS A 258 11.69 -19.67 -5.19
CA LYS A 258 10.40 -20.06 -5.77
C LYS A 258 10.30 -19.82 -7.28
N ASN A 259 11.41 -19.44 -7.93
CA ASN A 259 11.49 -19.13 -9.36
C ASN A 259 10.41 -18.16 -9.83
N ARG A 260 10.22 -17.06 -9.10
CA ARG A 260 9.17 -16.05 -9.38
C ARG A 260 9.73 -14.65 -9.32
N ARG A 261 9.12 -13.71 -10.02
CA ARG A 261 9.45 -12.29 -9.92
C ARG A 261 8.47 -11.62 -8.98
N ILE A 262 9.00 -10.91 -8.00
CA ILE A 262 8.21 -10.19 -6.99
C ILE A 262 8.31 -8.69 -7.25
N LEU A 263 7.16 -8.02 -7.27
CA LEU A 263 7.00 -6.58 -7.38
C LEU A 263 6.68 -5.96 -6.02
N TRP A 264 7.38 -4.88 -5.68
CA TRP A 264 7.01 -3.95 -4.61
C TRP A 264 6.51 -2.65 -5.22
N GLY A 265 5.52 -2.02 -4.58
CA GLY A 265 5.01 -0.70 -4.93
C GLY A 265 4.75 0.14 -3.69
N TRP A 266 5.12 1.41 -3.75
CA TRP A 266 4.82 2.39 -2.72
C TRP A 266 3.49 3.09 -3.04
N ALA A 267 2.58 3.11 -2.07
CA ALA A 267 1.42 3.99 -2.10
C ALA A 267 1.67 5.14 -1.12
N ASN A 268 1.69 6.37 -1.64
CA ASN A 268 1.73 7.55 -0.78
C ASN A 268 0.37 7.78 -0.12
N GLU A 269 0.26 8.78 0.75
CA GLU A 269 -1.02 9.12 1.37
C GLU A 269 -1.92 9.89 0.37
N SER A 270 -3.23 9.64 0.44
CA SER A 270 -4.24 10.50 -0.18
C SER A 270 -4.93 11.41 0.85
N ASP A 271 -4.36 11.49 2.06
CA ASP A 271 -4.78 12.39 3.14
C ASP A 271 -3.96 13.71 3.06
N THR A 272 -4.26 14.67 3.93
CA THR A 272 -3.50 15.92 4.01
C THR A 272 -2.17 15.74 4.73
N THR A 273 -1.19 16.59 4.43
CA THR A 273 0.10 16.58 5.14
C THR A 273 -0.06 16.88 6.64
N ASP A 274 -1.04 17.69 7.03
CA ASP A 274 -1.32 17.95 8.45
C ASP A 274 -1.81 16.68 9.15
N ASN A 275 -2.66 15.89 8.50
CA ASN A 275 -3.12 14.60 9.03
C ASN A 275 -1.97 13.58 9.07
N ASP A 276 -1.06 13.59 8.09
CA ASP A 276 0.16 12.77 8.10
C ASP A 276 1.03 13.08 9.33
N VAL A 277 1.25 14.36 9.62
CA VAL A 277 2.00 14.80 10.81
C VAL A 277 1.25 14.42 12.09
N GLN A 278 -0.07 14.62 12.14
CA GLN A 278 -0.90 14.32 13.31
C GLN A 278 -0.94 12.82 13.63
N LYS A 279 -1.09 11.96 12.62
CA LYS A 279 -1.08 10.50 12.79
C LYS A 279 0.33 9.93 12.99
N GLY A 280 1.36 10.73 12.69
CA GLY A 280 2.77 10.43 12.97
C GLY A 280 3.46 9.50 11.95
N TRP A 281 2.82 9.18 10.84
CA TRP A 281 3.36 8.33 9.77
C TRP A 281 2.72 8.66 8.42
N ALA A 282 3.42 8.34 7.32
CA ALA A 282 2.90 8.47 5.96
C ALA A 282 3.57 7.48 5.01
N GLY A 283 2.79 6.95 4.07
CA GLY A 283 3.23 6.04 3.04
C GLY A 283 3.23 4.58 3.50
N ILE A 284 2.76 3.69 2.62
CA ILE A 284 2.76 2.24 2.85
C ILE A 284 3.42 1.52 1.67
N GLN A 285 3.96 0.33 1.94
CA GLN A 285 4.24 -0.64 0.90
C GLN A 285 3.00 -1.48 0.69
N LEU A 286 2.67 -1.74 -0.57
CA LEU A 286 1.56 -2.62 -0.93
C LEU A 286 1.96 -4.08 -0.80
N ILE A 287 0.98 -4.99 -0.75
CA ILE A 287 1.28 -6.41 -0.68
C ILE A 287 2.12 -6.83 -1.89
N PRO A 288 3.23 -7.56 -1.68
CA PRO A 288 4.07 -8.01 -2.79
C PRO A 288 3.29 -8.83 -3.80
N ARG A 289 3.54 -8.55 -5.09
CA ARG A 289 2.83 -9.22 -6.19
C ARG A 289 3.80 -10.08 -6.99
N THR A 290 3.40 -11.30 -7.35
CA THR A 290 4.09 -12.06 -8.40
C THR A 290 3.78 -11.44 -9.76
N MET A 291 4.76 -11.43 -10.67
CA MET A 291 4.58 -10.96 -12.06
C MET A 291 4.93 -12.04 -13.08
N VAL A 292 4.05 -12.22 -14.06
CA VAL A 292 4.26 -13.08 -15.24
C VAL A 292 3.73 -12.39 -16.50
N LEU A 293 4.16 -12.86 -17.68
CA LEU A 293 3.63 -12.37 -18.95
C LEU A 293 2.28 -13.04 -19.26
N ASP A 294 1.26 -12.27 -19.63
CA ASP A 294 -0.02 -12.82 -20.11
C ASP A 294 0.25 -13.74 -21.32
N PRO A 295 -0.42 -14.91 -21.45
CA PRO A 295 -0.26 -15.79 -22.61
C PRO A 295 -0.43 -15.11 -23.98
N ASN A 296 -1.19 -14.02 -24.07
CA ASN A 296 -1.30 -13.23 -25.31
C ASN A 296 -0.05 -12.40 -25.64
N GLY A 297 0.88 -12.28 -24.68
CA GLY A 297 2.17 -11.61 -24.82
C GLY A 297 2.12 -10.09 -24.86
N LYS A 298 0.99 -9.47 -24.49
CA LYS A 298 0.73 -8.03 -24.60
C LYS A 298 0.72 -7.27 -23.28
N GLN A 299 0.63 -7.95 -22.13
CA GLN A 299 0.62 -7.30 -20.81
C GLN A 299 1.17 -8.23 -19.74
N LEU A 300 1.44 -7.67 -18.56
CA LEU A 300 1.82 -8.45 -17.37
C LEU A 300 0.59 -8.78 -16.53
N LEU A 301 0.60 -9.97 -15.94
CA LEU A 301 -0.35 -10.39 -14.92
C LEU A 301 0.29 -10.24 -13.54
N GLN A 302 -0.48 -9.72 -12.59
CA GLN A 302 -0.04 -9.50 -11.21
C GLN A 302 -0.96 -10.17 -10.20
N TRP A 303 -0.39 -10.91 -9.26
CA TRP A 303 -1.19 -11.54 -8.21
C TRP A 303 -0.50 -11.40 -6.86
N PRO A 304 -1.23 -11.13 -5.76
CA PRO A 304 -0.64 -11.15 -4.42
C PRO A 304 0.09 -12.46 -4.16
N VAL A 305 1.24 -12.40 -3.49
CA VAL A 305 2.01 -13.59 -3.15
C VAL A 305 1.15 -14.60 -2.38
N GLU A 306 1.31 -15.89 -2.69
CA GLU A 306 0.56 -16.99 -2.07
C GLU A 306 0.70 -17.03 -0.54
N GLU A 307 1.82 -16.53 0.00
CA GLU A 307 2.04 -16.43 1.44
C GLU A 307 1.01 -15.54 2.15
N LEU A 308 0.40 -14.58 1.45
CA LEU A 308 -0.70 -13.78 1.99
C LEU A 308 -1.86 -14.65 2.46
N GLU A 309 -2.10 -15.77 1.76
CA GLU A 309 -3.23 -16.66 2.04
C GLU A 309 -3.09 -17.37 3.40
N THR A 310 -1.88 -17.40 3.97
CA THR A 310 -1.66 -17.89 5.35
C THR A 310 -2.35 -17.03 6.41
N LEU A 311 -2.71 -15.79 6.05
CA LEU A 311 -3.48 -14.91 6.92
C LEU A 311 -4.99 -15.17 6.83
N ARG A 312 -5.49 -16.01 5.91
CA ARG A 312 -6.93 -16.28 5.79
C ARG A 312 -7.45 -16.98 7.05
N GLY A 313 -8.36 -16.30 7.75
CA GLY A 313 -9.08 -16.81 8.90
C GLY A 313 -10.50 -17.26 8.52
N LYS A 314 -11.50 -16.73 9.23
CA LYS A 314 -12.91 -17.10 9.01
C LYS A 314 -13.33 -16.84 7.57
N LYS A 315 -13.89 -17.85 6.92
CA LYS A 315 -14.44 -17.78 5.56
C LYS A 315 -15.96 -17.59 5.58
N VAL A 316 -16.46 -16.76 4.68
CA VAL A 316 -17.87 -16.62 4.31
C VAL A 316 -18.00 -16.87 2.82
N GLU A 317 -19.03 -17.61 2.43
CA GLU A 317 -19.31 -17.93 1.03
C GLU A 317 -20.73 -17.51 0.65
N LEU A 318 -20.87 -16.94 -0.54
CA LEU A 318 -22.16 -16.73 -1.21
C LEU A 318 -22.07 -17.36 -2.59
N SER A 319 -23.16 -17.96 -3.05
CA SER A 319 -23.24 -18.51 -4.41
C SER A 319 -24.63 -18.29 -4.98
N ASN A 320 -24.68 -18.21 -6.30
CA ASN A 320 -25.90 -18.06 -7.11
C ASN A 320 -26.85 -16.93 -6.67
N GLN A 321 -26.32 -15.85 -6.10
CA GLN A 321 -27.12 -14.69 -5.68
C GLN A 321 -27.38 -13.77 -6.86
N LYS A 322 -28.65 -13.61 -7.22
CA LYS A 322 -29.04 -12.65 -8.26
C LYS A 322 -29.01 -11.23 -7.67
N LEU A 323 -28.49 -10.28 -8.44
CA LEU A 323 -28.52 -8.84 -8.14
C LEU A 323 -29.25 -8.12 -9.27
N ALA A 324 -30.51 -7.74 -9.01
CA ALA A 324 -31.25 -6.84 -9.88
C ALA A 324 -30.73 -5.40 -9.73
N MET A 325 -31.22 -4.51 -10.59
CA MET A 325 -30.88 -3.09 -10.56
C MET A 325 -31.21 -2.48 -9.20
N GLY A 326 -30.24 -1.76 -8.62
CA GLY A 326 -30.35 -1.08 -7.33
C GLY A 326 -30.10 -1.99 -6.12
N GLU A 327 -30.08 -3.31 -6.30
CA GLU A 327 -29.90 -4.27 -5.22
C GLU A 327 -28.47 -4.27 -4.67
N LYS A 328 -28.40 -4.49 -3.36
CA LYS A 328 -27.16 -4.61 -2.58
C LYS A 328 -27.32 -5.81 -1.66
N VAL A 329 -26.31 -6.65 -1.59
CA VAL A 329 -26.23 -7.78 -0.67
C VAL A 329 -25.04 -7.55 0.24
N GLU A 330 -25.29 -7.47 1.55
CA GLU A 330 -24.24 -7.35 2.55
C GLU A 330 -23.54 -8.69 2.78
N ILE A 331 -22.21 -8.69 2.76
CA ILE A 331 -21.40 -9.86 3.12
C ILE A 331 -21.20 -9.83 4.63
N LYS A 332 -22.07 -10.52 5.35
CA LYS A 332 -22.04 -10.60 6.82
C LYS A 332 -21.06 -11.65 7.33
N GLY A 333 -20.57 -11.45 8.55
CA GLY A 333 -19.79 -12.45 9.27
C GLY A 333 -18.30 -12.47 8.95
N ILE A 334 -17.80 -11.46 8.23
CA ILE A 334 -16.38 -11.12 8.08
C ILE A 334 -16.07 -9.81 8.82
N THR A 335 -14.79 -9.49 8.95
CA THR A 335 -14.34 -8.21 9.51
C THR A 335 -13.89 -7.30 8.36
N ALA A 336 -14.57 -6.18 8.11
CA ALA A 336 -14.34 -5.40 6.89
C ALA A 336 -13.21 -4.36 6.97
N ALA A 337 -12.67 -3.97 8.16
CA ALA A 337 -11.63 -2.92 8.26
C ALA A 337 -10.82 -2.82 9.58
N GLN A 338 -10.58 -3.86 10.38
CA GLN A 338 -10.19 -3.66 11.79
C GLN A 338 -8.73 -3.23 12.05
N ALA A 339 -8.51 -2.40 13.09
CA ALA A 339 -7.28 -2.20 13.87
C ALA A 339 -7.55 -2.28 15.40
N ASP A 340 -6.47 -2.43 16.18
CA ASP A 340 -6.38 -3.13 17.47
C ASP A 340 -5.89 -2.22 18.62
N VAL A 341 -6.68 -2.14 19.70
CA VAL A 341 -6.24 -2.32 21.10
C VAL A 341 -7.36 -3.09 21.81
N ASP A 342 -7.23 -4.39 22.10
CA ASP A 342 -7.90 -4.93 23.30
C ASP A 342 -6.92 -5.22 24.42
N VAL A 343 -7.42 -4.88 25.60
CA VAL A 343 -7.13 -5.65 26.80
C VAL A 343 -8.44 -6.25 27.28
N THR A 344 -8.54 -7.58 27.27
CA THR A 344 -9.66 -8.26 27.93
C THR A 344 -9.37 -8.47 29.41
N PHE A 345 -10.06 -7.74 30.28
CA PHE A 345 -10.01 -7.98 31.72
C PHE A 345 -11.06 -9.04 32.10
N SER A 346 -10.61 -10.25 32.42
CA SER A 346 -11.48 -11.32 32.93
C SER A 346 -11.44 -11.38 34.46
N PHE A 347 -12.60 -11.33 35.10
CA PHE A 347 -12.76 -11.52 36.54
C PHE A 347 -13.57 -12.79 36.83
N HIS A 348 -13.27 -13.42 37.97
CA HIS A 348 -13.89 -14.69 38.39
C HIS A 348 -15.34 -14.50 38.85
N SER A 349 -15.66 -13.33 39.42
CA SER A 349 -17.01 -12.97 39.87
C SER A 349 -17.20 -11.44 39.89
N LEU A 350 -18.45 -11.00 39.77
CA LEU A 350 -18.90 -9.62 39.96
C LEU A 350 -19.28 -9.31 41.42
N ASP A 351 -19.22 -10.30 42.33
CA ASP A 351 -19.68 -10.17 43.72
C ASP A 351 -18.99 -9.07 44.51
N LYS A 352 -17.77 -8.69 44.12
CA LYS A 352 -16.99 -7.66 44.79
C LYS A 352 -17.21 -6.25 44.24
N ALA A 353 -18.00 -6.06 43.18
CA ALA A 353 -18.33 -4.72 42.70
C ALA A 353 -19.00 -3.88 43.81
N GLU A 354 -18.57 -2.64 43.96
CA GLU A 354 -19.06 -1.73 45.02
C GLU A 354 -20.43 -1.15 44.63
N PRO A 355 -21.30 -0.76 45.58
CA PRO A 355 -22.61 -0.21 45.23
C PRO A 355 -22.47 1.11 44.44
N PHE A 356 -23.29 1.28 43.42
CA PHE A 356 -23.46 2.54 42.70
C PHE A 356 -24.32 3.48 43.56
N ASP A 357 -23.81 4.67 43.90
CA ASP A 357 -24.60 5.67 44.62
C ASP A 357 -25.58 6.34 43.65
N PRO A 358 -26.91 6.24 43.87
CA PRO A 358 -27.92 6.83 42.98
C PRO A 358 -27.82 8.35 42.84
N SER A 359 -27.08 9.05 43.71
CA SER A 359 -26.77 10.47 43.52
C SER A 359 -25.84 10.72 42.33
N TRP A 360 -25.04 9.73 41.91
CA TRP A 360 -24.14 9.81 40.76
C TRP A 360 -24.86 9.76 39.41
N ASP A 361 -26.10 9.26 39.34
CA ASP A 361 -26.92 9.32 38.12
C ASP A 361 -27.19 10.77 37.66
N ARG A 362 -27.05 11.75 38.57
CA ARG A 362 -27.21 13.18 38.30
C ARG A 362 -25.90 13.94 38.14
N TYR A 363 -24.74 13.27 38.21
CA TYR A 363 -23.42 13.90 38.11
C TYR A 363 -22.63 13.47 36.87
N ASP A 364 -21.79 14.39 36.40
CA ASP A 364 -20.81 14.20 35.33
C ASP A 364 -19.82 13.07 35.69
N ALA A 365 -19.76 12.03 34.86
CA ALA A 365 -18.84 10.90 35.01
C ALA A 365 -17.38 11.34 35.20
N GLN A 366 -16.99 12.50 34.64
CA GLN A 366 -15.66 13.10 34.80
C GLN A 366 -15.36 13.46 36.26
N LYS A 367 -16.35 13.97 36.98
CA LYS A 367 -16.21 14.29 38.41
C LYS A 367 -16.00 13.02 39.22
N LEU A 368 -16.79 11.97 38.98
CA LEU A 368 -16.61 10.68 39.66
C LEU A 368 -15.23 10.07 39.34
N CYS A 369 -14.77 10.20 38.10
CA CYS A 369 -13.46 9.75 37.68
C CYS A 369 -12.31 10.42 38.44
N SER A 370 -12.39 11.74 38.62
CA SER A 370 -11.40 12.49 39.40
C SER A 370 -11.37 12.10 40.88
N GLN A 371 -12.50 11.65 41.43
CA GLN A 371 -12.62 11.19 42.83
C GLN A 371 -12.20 9.72 43.01
N LYS A 372 -12.47 8.88 42.01
CA LYS A 372 -12.21 7.42 41.99
C LYS A 372 -11.11 7.06 40.98
N GLY A 373 -10.03 7.85 40.99
CA GLY A 373 -8.89 7.75 40.08
C GLY A 373 -8.15 6.40 40.08
N SER A 374 -7.20 6.25 39.16
CA SER A 374 -6.47 4.99 38.90
C SER A 374 -5.68 4.41 40.08
N THR A 375 -5.39 5.22 41.10
CA THR A 375 -4.66 4.83 42.32
C THR A 375 -5.58 4.59 43.52
N VAL A 376 -6.87 4.87 43.41
CA VAL A 376 -7.85 4.67 44.47
C VAL A 376 -8.32 3.22 44.42
N LYS A 377 -8.23 2.48 45.52
CA LYS A 377 -8.68 1.07 45.59
C LYS A 377 -10.22 0.98 45.48
N GLY A 378 -10.72 -0.06 44.83
CA GLY A 378 -12.14 -0.32 44.63
C GLY A 378 -12.46 -1.81 44.69
N GLY A 379 -13.75 -2.13 44.67
CA GLY A 379 -14.24 -3.51 44.79
C GLY A 379 -13.97 -4.37 43.54
N LEU A 380 -14.22 -3.80 42.35
CA LEU A 380 -13.83 -4.37 41.07
C LEU A 380 -13.31 -3.25 40.15
N GLY A 381 -11.99 -3.09 40.14
CA GLY A 381 -11.27 -1.95 39.53
C GLY A 381 -10.74 -0.95 40.56
N PRO A 382 -9.89 0.02 40.15
CA PRO A 382 -9.51 0.33 38.78
C PRO A 382 -8.65 -0.77 38.14
N PHE A 383 -9.01 -1.21 36.94
CA PHE A 383 -8.21 -2.10 36.10
C PHE A 383 -8.14 -1.50 34.70
N GLY A 384 -6.99 -1.55 34.03
CA GLY A 384 -6.78 -0.75 32.84
C GLY A 384 -5.37 -0.82 32.29
N LEU A 385 -5.09 0.08 31.36
CA LEU A 385 -3.77 0.30 30.79
C LEU A 385 -3.16 1.58 31.34
N LEU A 386 -1.86 1.54 31.65
CA LEU A 386 -1.06 2.76 31.77
C LEU A 386 -0.51 3.07 30.37
N THR A 387 -0.99 4.12 29.74
CA THR A 387 -0.49 4.59 28.45
C THR A 387 0.46 5.76 28.67
N LEU A 388 1.36 6.00 27.70
CA LEU A 388 2.34 7.09 27.78
C LEU A 388 3.15 7.06 29.11
N ALA A 389 3.53 5.86 29.54
CA ALA A 389 4.19 5.64 30.83
C ALA A 389 5.71 5.72 30.71
N SER A 390 6.32 6.55 31.55
CA SER A 390 7.77 6.60 31.76
C SER A 390 8.31 5.29 32.38
N GLU A 391 9.60 5.04 32.22
CA GLU A 391 10.27 3.80 32.65
C GLU A 391 10.06 3.48 34.14
N ASN A 392 10.00 4.51 35.00
CA ASN A 392 9.76 4.36 36.45
C ASN A 392 8.30 4.60 36.87
N LEU A 393 7.35 4.75 35.93
CA LEU A 393 5.96 5.14 36.19
C LEU A 393 5.82 6.47 36.96
N GLU A 394 6.75 7.39 36.75
CA GLU A 394 6.71 8.74 37.31
C GLU A 394 5.74 9.64 36.54
N GLU A 395 5.69 9.48 35.22
CA GLU A 395 4.67 10.00 34.30
C GLU A 395 3.90 8.83 33.66
N TYR A 396 2.58 8.91 33.61
CA TYR A 396 1.69 8.00 32.89
C TYR A 396 0.27 8.55 32.77
N THR A 397 -0.46 8.11 31.75
CA THR A 397 -1.89 8.37 31.57
C THR A 397 -2.64 7.04 31.69
N PRO A 398 -3.34 6.76 32.81
CA PRO A 398 -4.12 5.55 32.96
C PRO A 398 -5.46 5.68 32.23
N VAL A 399 -5.77 4.68 31.40
CA VAL A 399 -7.12 4.40 30.92
C VAL A 399 -7.63 3.19 31.69
N PHE A 400 -8.61 3.37 32.57
CA PHE A 400 -9.06 2.34 33.51
C PHE A 400 -10.58 2.25 33.62
N PHE A 401 -11.03 1.08 34.08
CA PHE A 401 -12.43 0.75 34.28
C PHE A 401 -12.68 0.43 35.75
N ARG A 402 -13.87 0.78 36.23
CA ARG A 402 -14.37 0.44 37.57
C ARG A 402 -15.83 0.02 37.47
N VAL A 403 -16.18 -1.07 38.12
CA VAL A 403 -17.52 -1.68 38.04
C VAL A 403 -18.28 -1.47 39.34
N PHE A 404 -19.50 -0.97 39.22
CA PHE A 404 -20.43 -0.74 40.32
C PHE A 404 -21.66 -1.64 40.19
N LYS A 405 -22.27 -2.01 41.32
CA LYS A 405 -23.58 -2.68 41.39
C LYS A 405 -24.68 -1.63 41.40
N ALA A 406 -25.47 -1.58 40.33
CA ALA A 406 -26.65 -0.73 40.20
C ALA A 406 -27.92 -1.50 40.62
N HIS A 407 -29.09 -0.86 40.54
CA HIS A 407 -30.37 -1.49 40.83
C HIS A 407 -30.69 -2.67 39.87
N ASP A 408 -31.53 -3.62 40.30
CA ASP A 408 -32.00 -4.77 39.51
C ASP A 408 -30.92 -5.76 39.01
N ASN A 409 -29.88 -6.03 39.82
CA ASN A 409 -28.74 -6.89 39.45
C ASN A 409 -27.95 -6.39 38.21
N LYS A 410 -28.14 -5.14 37.80
CA LYS A 410 -27.36 -4.51 36.73
C LYS A 410 -26.04 -3.98 37.27
N HIS A 411 -25.08 -3.83 36.38
CA HIS A 411 -23.79 -3.24 36.70
C HIS A 411 -23.60 -1.99 35.87
N GLN A 412 -23.01 -0.97 36.48
CA GLN A 412 -22.63 0.25 35.80
C GLN A 412 -21.12 0.33 35.77
N VAL A 413 -20.55 0.53 34.59
CA VAL A 413 -19.10 0.56 34.41
C VAL A 413 -18.68 1.99 34.14
N LEU A 414 -17.84 2.53 35.02
CA LEU A 414 -17.18 3.81 34.81
C LEU A 414 -15.89 3.56 34.03
N MET A 415 -15.76 4.17 32.86
CA MET A 415 -14.51 4.23 32.10
C MET A 415 -13.87 5.60 32.31
N CYS A 416 -12.57 5.60 32.61
CA CYS A 416 -11.79 6.77 32.97
C CYS A 416 -10.53 6.87 32.12
N SER A 417 -10.21 8.08 31.65
CA SER A 417 -8.89 8.46 31.13
C SER A 417 -8.39 9.64 31.97
N ASP A 418 -7.29 9.45 32.70
CA ASP A 418 -6.86 10.38 33.74
C ASP A 418 -5.48 10.99 33.46
N ALA A 419 -5.44 12.16 32.85
CA ALA A 419 -4.17 12.83 32.53
C ALA A 419 -3.50 13.48 33.76
N SER A 420 -4.00 13.29 34.99
CA SER A 420 -3.46 13.93 36.19
C SER A 420 -1.97 13.66 36.45
N ARG A 421 -1.47 12.52 35.96
CA ARG A 421 -0.06 12.07 36.07
C ARG A 421 0.69 12.01 34.74
N SER A 422 0.16 12.62 33.68
CA SER A 422 0.78 12.58 32.36
C SER A 422 2.11 13.35 32.26
N THR A 423 2.43 14.21 33.24
CA THR A 423 3.72 14.88 33.32
C THR A 423 4.13 15.27 34.76
N LEU A 424 5.45 15.35 35.01
CA LEU A 424 6.09 15.86 36.23
C LEU A 424 6.13 17.39 36.32
N MET A 425 5.76 18.11 35.24
CA MET A 425 5.69 19.58 35.29
C MET A 425 4.70 20.05 36.36
N SER A 426 5.18 20.79 37.35
CA SER A 426 4.37 21.28 38.47
C SER A 426 3.52 22.50 38.06
N GLY A 427 2.19 22.35 38.06
CA GLY A 427 1.25 23.46 37.85
C GLY A 427 -0.17 23.11 38.31
N LYS A 428 -0.85 24.01 39.04
CA LYS A 428 -2.26 23.80 39.46
C LYS A 428 -3.18 23.92 38.24
N SER A 429 -4.26 23.14 38.24
CA SER A 429 -5.27 23.11 37.18
C SER A 429 -6.05 24.43 37.08
N SER A 430 -5.49 25.47 36.45
CA SER A 430 -6.28 26.61 35.97
C SER A 430 -5.67 27.20 34.71
N MET A 431 -6.43 27.19 33.61
CA MET A 431 -6.10 27.88 32.37
C MET A 431 -6.15 29.40 32.58
N LYS A 432 -5.08 30.00 33.11
CA LYS A 432 -4.96 31.47 33.08
C LYS A 432 -3.71 32.04 32.44
N ASP A 433 -2.56 31.36 32.40
CA ASP A 433 -1.34 32.02 31.90
C ASP A 433 -0.44 31.20 30.96
N GLY A 434 -0.96 30.13 30.32
CA GLY A 434 -0.24 29.43 29.24
C GLY A 434 1.11 28.77 29.63
N LYS A 435 1.39 28.67 30.94
CA LYS A 435 2.61 28.06 31.50
C LYS A 435 2.35 26.77 32.30
N ASP A 436 1.08 26.35 32.43
CA ASP A 436 0.69 25.17 33.19
C ASP A 436 0.16 24.06 32.26
N ALA A 437 0.53 22.81 32.53
CA ALA A 437 0.00 21.64 31.81
C ALA A 437 -1.46 21.38 32.21
N TYR A 438 -2.38 21.50 31.24
CA TYR A 438 -3.79 21.14 31.42
C TYR A 438 -3.94 19.61 31.48
N ARG A 439 -4.43 19.10 32.62
CA ARG A 439 -4.48 17.66 32.95
C ARG A 439 -5.90 17.21 33.34
N PRO A 440 -6.83 17.18 32.40
CA PRO A 440 -8.22 16.79 32.67
C PRO A 440 -8.35 15.28 32.92
N SER A 441 -9.34 14.90 33.71
CA SER A 441 -9.83 13.52 33.76
C SER A 441 -11.12 13.45 32.93
N PHE A 442 -11.14 12.60 31.90
CA PHE A 442 -12.31 12.34 31.09
C PHE A 442 -12.94 11.01 31.48
N ALA A 443 -14.26 10.94 31.50
CA ALA A 443 -14.96 9.70 31.79
C ALA A 443 -16.38 9.66 31.24
N GLY A 444 -16.88 8.44 31.11
CA GLY A 444 -18.25 8.12 30.75
C GLY A 444 -18.69 6.82 31.41
N PHE A 445 -20.00 6.67 31.61
CA PHE A 445 -20.59 5.39 31.97
C PHE A 445 -20.85 4.59 30.70
N ILE A 446 -20.43 3.32 30.69
CA ILE A 446 -20.66 2.41 29.58
C ILE A 446 -21.64 1.32 30.01
N ASN A 447 -22.64 1.06 29.17
CA ASN A 447 -23.56 -0.06 29.33
C ASN A 447 -23.00 -1.25 28.57
N VAL A 448 -22.52 -2.27 29.30
CA VAL A 448 -21.94 -3.48 28.70
C VAL A 448 -22.61 -4.70 29.32
N GLU A 449 -23.23 -5.55 28.49
CA GLU A 449 -23.66 -6.89 28.93
C GLU A 449 -22.45 -7.85 28.91
N LEU A 450 -22.05 -8.33 30.09
CA LEU A 450 -20.79 -9.05 30.32
C LEU A 450 -20.87 -10.57 30.06
N LYS A 451 -21.53 -11.04 28.99
CA LYS A 451 -21.76 -12.48 28.77
C LYS A 451 -20.59 -13.24 28.13
N ASP A 452 -19.84 -12.70 27.16
CA ASP A 452 -19.06 -13.59 26.25
C ASP A 452 -17.52 -13.42 26.12
N LYS A 453 -16.84 -12.71 27.02
CA LYS A 453 -15.37 -12.83 27.31
C LYS A 453 -14.39 -13.27 26.15
N LYS A 454 -14.06 -12.43 25.11
CA LYS A 454 -12.70 -12.11 24.50
C LYS A 454 -12.55 -11.89 22.94
N ILE A 455 -11.55 -11.03 22.55
CA ILE A 455 -10.52 -11.00 21.43
C ILE A 455 -10.47 -9.70 20.54
N PRO A 456 -9.29 -9.05 20.30
CA PRO A 456 -9.12 -8.06 19.20
C PRO A 456 -8.16 -8.52 18.12
N LEU A 457 -8.37 -7.98 16.93
CA LEU A 457 -7.63 -8.21 15.70
C LEU A 457 -7.46 -6.87 14.97
N ARG A 458 -6.29 -6.64 14.37
CA ARG A 458 -6.20 -5.78 13.18
C ARG A 458 -6.39 -6.71 11.99
N SER A 459 -7.41 -6.50 11.17
CA SER A 459 -7.78 -7.44 10.12
C SER A 459 -7.86 -6.77 8.76
N LEU A 460 -7.13 -7.34 7.82
CA LEU A 460 -7.37 -7.23 6.39
C LEU A 460 -8.64 -8.05 6.05
N ALA A 461 -9.36 -7.73 4.99
CA ALA A 461 -10.33 -8.62 4.36
C ALA A 461 -9.83 -9.01 2.97
N ASP A 462 -9.90 -10.29 2.62
CA ASP A 462 -9.64 -10.81 1.27
C ASP A 462 -10.97 -11.28 0.69
N VAL A 463 -11.36 -10.75 -0.46
CA VAL A 463 -12.65 -11.05 -1.09
C VAL A 463 -12.39 -11.41 -2.53
N ASP A 464 -12.84 -12.59 -2.94
CA ASP A 464 -12.82 -13.07 -4.32
C ASP A 464 -14.27 -13.29 -4.77
N VAL A 465 -14.68 -12.68 -5.88
CA VAL A 465 -16.03 -12.76 -6.42
C VAL A 465 -16.01 -12.97 -7.92
N THR A 466 -16.85 -13.90 -8.39
CA THR A 466 -17.15 -14.11 -9.81
C THR A 466 -18.58 -13.68 -10.10
N PHE A 467 -18.75 -12.68 -10.96
CA PHE A 467 -20.03 -12.24 -11.49
C PHE A 467 -20.33 -12.94 -12.81
N THR A 468 -21.60 -13.26 -13.04
CA THR A 468 -22.13 -13.77 -14.31
C THR A 468 -23.34 -12.96 -14.75
N PHE A 469 -23.56 -12.86 -16.04
CA PHE A 469 -24.71 -12.15 -16.62
C PHE A 469 -25.29 -12.96 -17.78
N ARG A 470 -26.56 -12.70 -18.14
CA ARG A 470 -27.29 -13.53 -19.11
C ARG A 470 -27.13 -13.07 -20.55
N SER A 471 -26.97 -11.77 -20.74
CA SER A 471 -26.83 -11.17 -22.06
C SER A 471 -25.91 -9.94 -21.99
N LEU A 472 -25.27 -9.64 -23.11
CA LEU A 472 -24.49 -8.42 -23.35
C LEU A 472 -25.33 -7.35 -24.07
N ASP A 473 -26.57 -7.65 -24.48
CA ASP A 473 -27.39 -6.79 -25.35
C ASP A 473 -27.67 -5.41 -24.74
N LYS A 474 -27.69 -5.33 -23.41
CA LYS A 474 -27.91 -4.07 -22.69
C LYS A 474 -26.63 -3.27 -22.47
N ALA A 475 -25.45 -3.75 -22.86
CA ALA A 475 -24.22 -2.97 -22.76
C ALA A 475 -24.36 -1.63 -23.50
N GLU A 476 -23.96 -0.54 -22.85
CA GLU A 476 -24.05 0.80 -23.42
C GLU A 476 -23.04 0.97 -24.56
N PRO A 477 -23.31 1.80 -25.59
CA PRO A 477 -22.33 2.07 -26.64
C PRO A 477 -21.06 2.69 -26.05
N PHE A 478 -19.90 2.18 -26.45
CA PHE A 478 -18.61 2.80 -26.17
C PHE A 478 -18.43 4.00 -27.10
N ASP A 479 -18.20 5.18 -26.55
CA ASP A 479 -17.87 6.37 -27.35
C ASP A 479 -16.41 6.25 -27.82
N PRO A 480 -16.13 6.16 -29.14
CA PRO A 480 -14.75 6.01 -29.64
C PRO A 480 -13.85 7.21 -29.31
N SER A 481 -14.42 8.37 -28.94
CA SER A 481 -13.61 9.47 -28.41
C SER A 481 -12.94 9.11 -27.09
N TRP A 482 -13.51 8.19 -26.30
CA TRP A 482 -12.94 7.67 -25.07
C TRP A 482 -11.70 6.81 -25.29
N ASP A 483 -11.49 6.24 -26.47
CA ASP A 483 -10.26 5.49 -26.78
C ASP A 483 -9.01 6.39 -26.74
N ARG A 484 -9.20 7.71 -26.86
CA ARG A 484 -8.15 8.73 -26.67
C ARG A 484 -8.12 9.32 -25.26
N TYR A 485 -9.05 8.96 -24.37
CA TYR A 485 -9.18 9.52 -23.03
C TYR A 485 -9.09 8.46 -21.93
N ASP A 486 -8.35 8.84 -20.90
CA ASP A 486 -8.16 8.19 -19.62
C ASP A 486 -9.43 7.51 -19.08
N GLY A 487 -9.40 6.18 -18.89
CA GLY A 487 -10.50 5.43 -18.26
C GLY A 487 -10.92 6.05 -16.92
N GLN A 488 -9.99 6.73 -16.24
CA GLN A 488 -10.24 7.52 -15.02
C GLN A 488 -11.36 8.55 -15.21
N LYS A 489 -11.40 9.23 -16.36
CA LYS A 489 -12.43 10.22 -16.71
C LYS A 489 -13.78 9.58 -16.96
N ILE A 490 -13.81 8.42 -17.62
CA ILE A 490 -15.05 7.65 -17.80
C ILE A 490 -15.59 7.26 -16.42
N CYS A 491 -14.71 6.77 -15.54
CA CYS A 491 -15.08 6.35 -14.21
C CYS A 491 -15.65 7.47 -13.35
N SER A 492 -15.05 8.67 -13.39
CA SER A 492 -15.55 9.83 -12.63
C SER A 492 -16.87 10.38 -13.18
N GLN A 493 -17.11 10.30 -14.48
CA GLN A 493 -18.38 10.71 -15.11
C GLN A 493 -19.49 9.66 -14.98
N ARG A 494 -19.11 8.38 -15.02
CA ARG A 494 -19.98 7.21 -14.96
C ARG A 494 -19.68 6.43 -13.66
N GLY A 495 -19.74 7.12 -12.53
CA GLY A 495 -19.45 6.54 -11.21
C GLY A 495 -20.44 5.46 -10.78
N SER A 496 -20.28 4.95 -9.55
CA SER A 496 -21.10 3.85 -9.02
C SER A 496 -22.61 4.15 -8.90
N THR A 497 -22.97 5.43 -8.80
CA THR A 497 -24.37 5.89 -8.66
C THR A 497 -25.04 6.22 -9.99
N VAL A 498 -24.28 6.32 -11.08
CA VAL A 498 -24.84 6.59 -12.42
C VAL A 498 -25.34 5.28 -12.98
N GLU A 499 -26.62 5.20 -13.34
CA GLU A 499 -27.19 4.00 -13.93
C GLU A 499 -26.52 3.68 -15.27
N GLY A 500 -26.48 2.40 -15.62
CA GLY A 500 -25.94 1.95 -16.89
C GLY A 500 -26.63 0.70 -17.41
N GLY A 501 -26.12 0.22 -18.52
CA GLY A 501 -26.60 -1.00 -19.18
C GLY A 501 -26.23 -2.25 -18.39
N LEU A 502 -24.99 -2.69 -18.62
CA LEU A 502 -24.35 -3.78 -17.90
C LEU A 502 -23.27 -3.19 -16.97
N GLY A 503 -23.71 -2.88 -15.75
CA GLY A 503 -22.94 -2.13 -14.76
C GLY A 503 -23.48 -0.72 -14.51
N PRO A 504 -23.09 -0.09 -13.39
CA PRO A 504 -21.98 -0.52 -12.53
C PRO A 504 -22.39 -1.67 -11.60
N PHE A 505 -21.59 -2.72 -11.55
CA PHE A 505 -21.75 -3.84 -10.62
C PHE A 505 -20.39 -4.25 -10.03
N GLY A 506 -20.36 -4.65 -8.76
CA GLY A 506 -19.11 -4.95 -8.07
C GLY A 506 -19.27 -4.98 -6.56
N LEU A 507 -18.27 -4.44 -5.86
CA LEU A 507 -18.19 -4.37 -4.40
C LEU A 507 -18.29 -2.92 -3.89
N LEU A 508 -18.94 -2.72 -2.76
CA LEU A 508 -18.83 -1.51 -1.93
C LEU A 508 -17.97 -1.86 -0.73
N THR A 509 -16.73 -1.40 -0.74
CA THR A 509 -15.73 -1.66 0.32
C THR A 509 -15.68 -0.51 1.31
N LEU A 510 -15.26 -0.77 2.55
CA LEU A 510 -15.13 0.25 3.60
C LEU A 510 -16.39 1.13 3.69
N ALA A 511 -17.55 0.48 3.74
CA ALA A 511 -18.84 1.15 3.71
C ALA A 511 -19.40 1.37 5.13
N SER A 512 -20.04 2.50 5.39
CA SER A 512 -20.75 2.75 6.65
C SER A 512 -22.11 2.05 6.65
N GLU A 513 -22.69 1.87 7.83
CA GLU A 513 -23.98 1.15 8.03
C GLU A 513 -25.11 1.68 7.12
N ASN A 514 -25.23 3.00 6.94
CA ASN A 514 -26.26 3.59 6.06
C ASN A 514 -25.70 4.07 4.71
N LEU A 515 -24.50 3.62 4.31
CA LEU A 515 -23.85 3.98 3.04
C LEU A 515 -23.68 5.50 2.84
N GLU A 516 -23.47 6.24 3.93
CA GLU A 516 -23.01 7.63 3.87
C GLU A 516 -21.60 7.69 3.27
N GLU A 517 -20.72 6.79 3.72
CA GLU A 517 -19.37 6.57 3.21
C GLU A 517 -19.27 5.17 2.59
N TYR A 518 -18.60 5.05 1.45
CA TYR A 518 -18.20 3.77 0.87
C TYR A 518 -17.21 3.96 -0.27
N THR A 519 -16.40 2.94 -0.55
CA THR A 519 -15.45 2.89 -1.66
C THR A 519 -15.86 1.80 -2.66
N PRO A 520 -16.59 2.15 -3.73
CA PRO A 520 -17.02 1.22 -4.75
C PRO A 520 -15.86 0.78 -5.66
N VAL A 521 -15.74 -0.53 -5.86
CA VAL A 521 -14.90 -1.18 -6.88
C VAL A 521 -15.81 -1.96 -7.81
N PHE A 522 -15.88 -1.59 -9.08
CA PHE A 522 -16.94 -2.08 -9.96
C PHE A 522 -16.51 -2.17 -11.42
N PHE A 523 -17.30 -2.92 -12.20
CA PHE A 523 -17.17 -3.03 -13.63
C PHE A 523 -18.27 -2.29 -14.37
N ARG A 524 -17.92 -1.81 -15.56
CA ARG A 524 -18.86 -1.43 -16.61
C ARG A 524 -18.48 -2.11 -17.90
N ILE A 525 -19.47 -2.59 -18.63
CA ILE A 525 -19.28 -3.25 -19.93
C ILE A 525 -19.96 -2.41 -21.00
N PHE A 526 -19.18 -2.03 -21.99
CA PHE A 526 -19.62 -1.25 -23.15
C PHE A 526 -19.56 -2.08 -24.42
N LYS A 527 -20.45 -1.77 -25.36
CA LYS A 527 -20.45 -2.31 -26.72
C LYS A 527 -19.62 -1.41 -27.63
N ALA A 528 -18.53 -1.94 -28.15
CA ALA A 528 -17.69 -1.28 -29.14
C ALA A 528 -18.07 -1.70 -30.57
N GLU A 529 -17.34 -1.19 -31.57
CA GLU A 529 -17.50 -1.59 -32.97
C GLU A 529 -17.27 -3.10 -33.18
N ASP A 530 -17.76 -3.63 -34.29
CA ASP A 530 -17.62 -5.05 -34.68
C ASP A 530 -18.17 -6.07 -33.67
N ASN A 531 -19.19 -5.70 -32.87
CA ASN A 531 -19.73 -6.52 -31.77
C ASN A 531 -18.70 -6.92 -30.70
N LYS A 532 -17.59 -6.17 -30.59
CA LYS A 532 -16.66 -6.30 -29.47
C LYS A 532 -17.20 -5.62 -28.23
N HIS A 533 -16.67 -6.01 -27.08
CA HIS A 533 -17.01 -5.42 -25.80
C HIS A 533 -15.77 -4.83 -25.15
N VAL A 534 -15.94 -3.71 -24.47
CA VAL A 534 -14.90 -3.05 -23.68
C VAL A 534 -15.30 -3.13 -22.23
N VAL A 535 -14.40 -3.66 -21.40
CA VAL A 535 -14.62 -3.80 -19.95
C VAL A 535 -13.79 -2.76 -19.24
N LEU A 536 -14.44 -1.90 -18.46
CA LEU A 536 -13.80 -0.92 -17.59
C LEU A 536 -13.92 -1.37 -16.14
N MET A 537 -12.79 -1.47 -15.45
CA MET A 537 -12.73 -1.60 -14.00
C MET A 537 -12.54 -0.22 -13.39
N CYS A 538 -13.31 0.07 -12.35
CA CYS A 538 -13.34 1.33 -11.63
C CYS A 538 -13.07 1.12 -10.14
N SER A 539 -12.34 2.05 -9.53
CA SER A 539 -12.30 2.24 -8.08
C SER A 539 -12.53 3.72 -7.76
N ASP A 540 -13.66 4.06 -7.16
CA ASP A 540 -14.11 5.45 -7.08
C ASP A 540 -14.15 5.98 -5.64
N ALA A 541 -13.11 6.69 -5.21
CA ALA A 541 -13.01 7.18 -3.83
C ALA A 541 -13.86 8.42 -3.54
N SER A 542 -14.67 8.92 -4.48
CA SER A 542 -15.42 10.18 -4.34
C SER A 542 -16.35 10.22 -3.12
N ARG A 543 -16.89 9.07 -2.70
CA ARG A 543 -17.77 8.91 -1.52
C ARG A 543 -17.10 8.16 -0.36
N SER A 544 -15.77 8.04 -0.37
CA SER A 544 -15.04 7.23 0.61
C SER A 544 -14.93 7.86 2.00
N THR A 545 -15.19 9.17 2.14
CA THR A 545 -15.12 9.88 3.42
C THR A 545 -16.00 11.13 3.45
N LEU A 546 -16.54 11.45 4.63
CA LEU A 546 -17.27 12.68 4.94
C LEU A 546 -16.37 13.86 5.28
N LYS A 547 -15.05 13.65 5.48
CA LYS A 547 -14.12 14.77 5.62
C LYS A 547 -14.18 15.64 4.35
N ASP A 548 -14.21 16.95 4.54
CA ASP A 548 -14.06 17.90 3.45
C ASP A 548 -12.74 17.62 2.70
N GLY A 549 -12.80 17.61 1.37
CA GLY A 549 -11.65 17.27 0.52
C GLY A 549 -11.94 17.49 -0.96
N GLU A 550 -10.94 17.82 -1.76
CA GLU A 550 -11.06 17.99 -3.21
C GLU A 550 -10.94 16.64 -3.96
N THR A 551 -11.56 16.53 -5.13
CA THR A 551 -11.34 15.40 -6.06
C THR A 551 -10.01 15.52 -6.83
N SER A 552 -9.30 16.64 -6.67
CA SER A 552 -7.98 16.91 -7.22
C SER A 552 -7.02 17.35 -6.12
N MET A 553 -5.76 16.90 -6.14
CA MET A 553 -4.74 17.50 -5.27
C MET A 553 -4.44 18.92 -5.74
N LYS A 554 -5.01 19.92 -5.07
CA LYS A 554 -4.49 21.28 -5.08
C LYS A 554 -3.85 21.54 -3.71
N ASP A 555 -2.53 21.64 -3.72
CA ASP A 555 -1.73 22.17 -2.61
C ASP A 555 -1.66 21.37 -1.30
N GLY A 556 -2.13 20.11 -1.27
CA GLY A 556 -1.99 19.20 -0.11
C GLY A 556 -2.78 19.60 1.15
N LYS A 557 -3.69 20.58 1.00
CA LYS A 557 -4.54 21.11 2.08
C LYS A 557 -5.84 20.34 2.27
N ASP A 558 -6.27 19.63 1.23
CA ASP A 558 -7.53 18.91 1.17
C ASP A 558 -7.31 17.41 0.89
N ALA A 559 -8.15 16.55 1.48
CA ALA A 559 -8.07 15.10 1.27
C ALA A 559 -8.35 14.75 -0.20
N TYR A 560 -7.50 13.94 -0.83
CA TYR A 560 -7.55 13.58 -2.24
C TYR A 560 -8.44 12.36 -2.47
N ARG A 561 -9.55 12.54 -3.21
CA ARG A 561 -10.57 11.49 -3.43
C ARG A 561 -10.77 11.17 -4.92
N PRO A 562 -9.77 10.60 -5.60
CA PRO A 562 -9.87 10.32 -7.02
C PRO A 562 -10.77 9.12 -7.31
N SER A 563 -11.40 9.13 -8.48
CA SER A 563 -11.75 7.89 -9.15
C SER A 563 -10.53 7.40 -9.92
N PHE A 564 -10.27 6.10 -9.92
CA PHE A 564 -9.24 5.42 -10.71
C PHE A 564 -9.90 4.39 -11.62
N ALA A 565 -9.27 4.09 -12.75
CA ALA A 565 -9.80 3.09 -13.66
C ALA A 565 -8.74 2.47 -14.56
N GLY A 566 -8.99 1.23 -14.98
CA GLY A 566 -8.22 0.55 -16.00
C GLY A 566 -9.14 -0.32 -16.85
N PHE A 567 -8.85 -0.43 -18.14
CA PHE A 567 -9.54 -1.39 -19.00
C PHE A 567 -9.06 -2.81 -18.70
N VAL A 568 -9.96 -3.79 -18.84
CA VAL A 568 -9.69 -5.22 -18.60
C VAL A 568 -9.69 -5.96 -19.93
N ASP A 569 -8.55 -6.54 -20.29
CA ASP A 569 -8.39 -7.33 -21.51
C ASP A 569 -8.96 -8.75 -21.33
N ILE A 570 -10.27 -8.88 -21.48
CA ILE A 570 -11.02 -10.14 -21.35
C ILE A 570 -11.97 -10.36 -22.53
N ASP A 571 -12.09 -11.62 -22.94
CA ASP A 571 -13.15 -12.12 -23.81
C ASP A 571 -14.33 -12.62 -22.97
N LEU A 572 -15.49 -11.99 -23.10
CA LEU A 572 -16.69 -12.29 -22.30
C LEU A 572 -17.52 -13.48 -22.83
N LYS A 573 -16.94 -14.39 -23.63
CA LYS A 573 -17.63 -15.59 -24.16
C LYS A 573 -18.30 -16.44 -23.09
N ASP A 574 -17.66 -16.59 -21.93
CA ASP A 574 -18.18 -17.38 -20.82
C ASP A 574 -19.19 -16.59 -19.96
N MET A 575 -19.41 -15.31 -20.28
CA MET A 575 -20.32 -14.39 -19.57
C MET A 575 -19.97 -14.25 -18.09
N LYS A 576 -18.67 -14.29 -17.78
CA LYS A 576 -18.13 -14.21 -16.41
C LYS A 576 -17.11 -13.10 -16.29
N ILE A 577 -17.02 -12.54 -15.09
CA ILE A 577 -15.92 -11.67 -14.70
C ILE A 577 -15.58 -11.83 -13.21
N GLY A 578 -14.30 -12.02 -12.90
CA GLY A 578 -13.70 -12.18 -11.59
C GLY A 578 -13.06 -10.89 -11.07
N LEU A 579 -13.25 -10.64 -9.79
CA LEU A 579 -12.64 -9.55 -9.04
C LEU A 579 -12.16 -10.08 -7.70
N ARG A 580 -10.90 -9.79 -7.38
CA ARG A 580 -10.37 -9.93 -6.03
C ARG A 580 -10.08 -8.55 -5.45
N SER A 581 -10.45 -8.31 -4.19
CA SER A 581 -10.11 -7.09 -3.47
C SER A 581 -9.52 -7.42 -2.10
N LEU A 582 -8.35 -6.85 -1.83
CA LEU A 582 -7.69 -6.81 -0.54
C LEU A 582 -8.05 -5.48 0.13
N ILE A 583 -8.65 -5.53 1.32
CA ILE A 583 -9.16 -4.35 2.04
C ILE A 583 -8.44 -4.28 3.39
N ASP A 584 -7.58 -3.27 3.58
CA ASP A 584 -6.82 -3.09 4.82
C ASP A 584 -6.92 -1.64 5.31
N ASN A 585 -7.95 -1.37 6.13
CA ASN A 585 -8.17 -0.09 6.80
C ASN A 585 -8.23 1.11 5.82
N SER A 586 -7.07 1.65 5.43
CA SER A 586 -6.93 2.83 4.57
C SER A 586 -6.48 2.51 3.14
N VAL A 587 -6.38 1.24 2.77
CA VAL A 587 -6.01 0.81 1.42
C VAL A 587 -6.95 -0.28 0.90
N VAL A 588 -7.26 -0.20 -0.39
CA VAL A 588 -7.96 -1.23 -1.14
C VAL A 588 -7.13 -1.57 -2.39
N GLU A 589 -6.64 -2.80 -2.50
CA GLU A 589 -5.96 -3.30 -3.70
C GLU A 589 -6.89 -4.25 -4.45
N SER A 590 -7.24 -3.92 -5.68
CA SER A 590 -8.22 -4.67 -6.47
C SER A 590 -7.60 -5.25 -7.73
N PHE A 591 -7.92 -6.50 -8.04
CA PHE A 591 -7.35 -7.31 -9.11
C PHE A 591 -8.49 -7.91 -9.95
N ALA A 592 -8.65 -7.45 -11.17
CA ALA A 592 -9.59 -8.05 -12.12
C ALA A 592 -8.93 -9.18 -12.90
N GLU A 593 -9.69 -10.24 -13.16
CA GLU A 593 -9.33 -11.32 -14.11
C GLU A 593 -7.95 -11.93 -13.88
N GLY A 594 -7.69 -12.38 -12.66
CA GLY A 594 -6.40 -12.99 -12.32
C GLY A 594 -5.23 -12.00 -12.39
N GLY A 595 -5.49 -10.69 -12.27
CA GLY A 595 -4.46 -9.68 -12.21
C GLY A 595 -4.12 -8.98 -13.51
N LYS A 596 -4.99 -9.08 -14.53
CA LYS A 596 -4.83 -8.34 -15.80
C LYS A 596 -4.90 -6.84 -15.58
N THR A 597 -5.76 -6.40 -14.67
CA THR A 597 -5.91 -4.99 -14.29
C THR A 597 -5.87 -4.90 -12.79
N CYS A 598 -4.96 -4.07 -12.28
CA CYS A 598 -4.81 -3.81 -10.85
C CYS A 598 -5.11 -2.34 -10.56
N ILE A 599 -5.84 -2.06 -9.48
CA ILE A 599 -6.13 -0.71 -9.02
C ILE A 599 -5.95 -0.64 -7.50
N THR A 600 -5.08 0.25 -7.05
CA THR A 600 -4.86 0.56 -5.63
C THR A 600 -5.51 1.88 -5.26
N SER A 601 -6.31 1.92 -4.20
CA SER A 601 -6.90 3.15 -3.67
C SER A 601 -6.48 3.37 -2.22
N ARG A 602 -6.19 4.62 -1.87
CA ARG A 602 -6.04 5.06 -0.48
C ARG A 602 -7.26 5.86 -0.07
N VAL A 603 -7.88 5.47 1.04
CA VAL A 603 -9.15 6.04 1.52
C VAL A 603 -9.14 6.17 3.04
N TYR A 604 -9.86 7.16 3.57
CA TYR A 604 -9.83 7.49 5.00
C TYR A 604 -11.25 7.81 5.51
N PRO A 605 -12.14 6.80 5.56
CA PRO A 605 -13.50 6.97 6.08
C PRO A 605 -13.50 7.46 7.53
N THR A 606 -14.57 8.14 7.94
CA THR A 606 -14.79 8.63 9.31
C THR A 606 -15.80 7.79 10.10
N LEU A 607 -16.71 7.12 9.40
CA LEU A 607 -17.76 6.26 9.92
C LEU A 607 -17.42 4.79 9.69
N ALA A 608 -16.98 4.45 8.49
CA ALA A 608 -16.65 3.08 8.08
C ALA A 608 -15.27 2.65 8.58
N ILE A 609 -15.05 2.77 9.88
CA ILE A 609 -13.79 2.45 10.54
C ILE A 609 -14.00 1.19 11.38
N HIS A 610 -13.09 0.22 11.25
CA HIS A 610 -13.04 -0.98 12.07
C HIS A 610 -14.28 -1.87 11.97
N ASP A 611 -14.96 -2.12 13.09
CA ASP A 611 -16.14 -2.98 13.20
C ASP A 611 -17.41 -2.33 12.62
N LYS A 612 -17.37 -1.02 12.37
CA LYS A 612 -18.42 -0.25 11.69
C LYS A 612 -18.27 -0.23 10.17
N ALA A 613 -17.20 -0.83 9.65
CA ALA A 613 -17.07 -1.02 8.23
C ALA A 613 -17.88 -2.24 7.79
N HIS A 614 -18.56 -2.08 6.67
CA HIS A 614 -19.35 -3.11 6.02
C HIS A 614 -18.81 -3.37 4.62
N LEU A 615 -19.16 -4.54 4.09
CA LEU A 615 -18.87 -4.95 2.72
C LEU A 615 -20.17 -5.34 2.03
N TYR A 616 -20.40 -4.81 0.84
CA TYR A 616 -21.55 -5.17 0.02
C TYR A 616 -21.11 -5.61 -1.37
N ALA A 617 -21.86 -6.51 -1.98
CA ALA A 617 -21.91 -6.68 -3.42
C ALA A 617 -23.13 -5.92 -3.96
N PHE A 618 -23.01 -5.26 -5.10
CA PHE A 618 -24.08 -4.43 -5.64
C PHE A 618 -24.21 -4.53 -7.16
N ASN A 619 -25.39 -4.18 -7.66
CA ASN A 619 -25.63 -3.92 -9.07
C ASN A 619 -26.52 -2.67 -9.21
N ASN A 620 -26.07 -1.70 -9.99
CA ASN A 620 -26.86 -0.53 -10.37
C ASN A 620 -27.03 -0.42 -11.90
N GLY A 621 -26.74 -1.49 -12.64
CA GLY A 621 -27.04 -1.64 -14.05
C GLY A 621 -28.45 -2.19 -14.29
N THR A 622 -29.04 -1.85 -15.43
CA THR A 622 -30.38 -2.29 -15.85
C THR A 622 -30.42 -3.79 -16.23
N GLU A 623 -29.28 -4.39 -16.57
CA GLU A 623 -29.17 -5.84 -16.72
C GLU A 623 -28.87 -6.51 -15.36
N PRO A 624 -29.68 -7.48 -14.92
CA PRO A 624 -29.39 -8.23 -13.72
C PRO A 624 -28.11 -9.05 -13.87
N VAL A 625 -27.23 -8.95 -12.88
CA VAL A 625 -26.05 -9.82 -12.76
C VAL A 625 -26.29 -10.85 -11.67
N ARG A 626 -25.42 -11.85 -11.58
CA ARG A 626 -25.45 -12.87 -10.55
C ARG A 626 -24.05 -13.06 -9.98
N ILE A 627 -23.94 -13.07 -8.67
CA ILE A 627 -22.77 -13.61 -7.97
C ILE A 627 -22.82 -15.13 -8.17
N GLU A 628 -22.00 -15.66 -9.09
CA GLU A 628 -21.88 -17.11 -9.26
C GLU A 628 -21.22 -17.71 -8.02
N SER A 629 -20.11 -17.12 -7.60
CA SER A 629 -19.43 -17.44 -6.36
C SER A 629 -18.80 -16.19 -5.75
N LEU A 630 -18.80 -16.11 -4.42
CA LEU A 630 -18.06 -15.14 -3.63
C LEU A 630 -17.49 -15.87 -2.42
N SER A 631 -16.19 -15.71 -2.21
CA SER A 631 -15.50 -16.11 -0.99
C SER A 631 -14.90 -14.88 -0.33
N ALA A 632 -15.21 -14.66 0.93
CA ALA A 632 -14.62 -13.60 1.73
C ALA A 632 -13.96 -14.19 2.97
N TRP A 633 -12.76 -13.73 3.28
CA TRP A 633 -12.00 -14.14 4.46
C TRP A 633 -11.72 -12.94 5.35
N THR A 634 -12.01 -13.08 6.64
CA THR A 634 -11.34 -12.26 7.66
C THR A 634 -9.88 -12.64 7.65
N MET A 635 -8.98 -11.69 7.49
CA MET A 635 -7.54 -11.95 7.50
C MET A 635 -6.96 -11.63 8.87
N VAL A 636 -6.14 -12.53 9.40
CA VAL A 636 -5.43 -12.33 10.66
C VAL A 636 -4.24 -11.39 10.45
N LYS A 637 -3.85 -10.68 11.50
CA LYS A 637 -2.65 -9.84 11.50
C LYS A 637 -1.39 -10.70 11.29
N PRO A 638 -0.40 -10.22 10.52
CA PRO A 638 0.95 -10.80 10.56
C PRO A 638 1.50 -10.83 12.00
N VAL A 639 2.17 -11.92 12.36
CA VAL A 639 2.80 -12.13 13.66
C VAL A 639 3.85 -11.06 13.94
N ASN A 640 4.60 -10.63 12.92
CA ASN A 640 5.55 -9.53 13.00
C ASN A 640 5.23 -8.48 11.94
N MET A 641 5.10 -7.22 12.37
CA MET A 641 5.01 -6.07 11.49
C MET A 641 6.17 -5.12 11.74
N ASN A 642 6.58 -4.39 10.71
CA ASN A 642 7.57 -3.33 10.84
C ASN A 642 7.00 -2.18 11.66
N GLY A 643 7.24 -2.22 12.98
CA GLY A 643 7.11 -1.10 13.93
C GLY A 643 5.72 -0.45 13.95
#